data_AF-A0A9D5VXE1-F1
#
_entry.id   AF-A0A9D5VXE1-F1
#
_cell.length_a   1.000
_cell.length_b   1.000
_cell.length_c   1.000
_cell.angle_alpha   90.00
_cell.angle_beta   90.00
_cell.angle_gamma   90.00
#
_symmetry.space_group_name_H-M   'P 1'
#
loop_
_entity.id
_entity.type
_entity.pdbx_description
1 polymer ?
#
loop_
_entity_poly.entity_id
_entity_poly.type
_entity_poly.pdbx_seq_one_letter_code
_entity_poly.pdbx_strand_id
1 'polypeptide(L)'
;MGYKIILAIFLSLFCLNQAIPASFTTTAIEGLNVSVPVQITFEPDSIKDFAISGDCKWMVYSQQKEQFSDLMLRSIDSSVVILPRKLTGDPSVESSPVFSKDGRFIAYVSTAYDVKGDIYLIDLKETKLSPVRLTGRDTEDGGPSFSPDGKILYFHQNNSIVSLELNKKDSVKVLNLGGLDASFPSVSPDGSKISFISSGTNISIFNIKENLVYTITKGQVVEHLTSWSSDGSSLFFAESNVIYRVNLFDKNYTPYPLTSAGFSSTLPKVCGEKLFFLSDQGGVKNCFSLPIEGQIPFLNSVDEQINLASDISKRLPFDPYLTILSYYKVIEGFKDNNLYKGMAGYKIGKIYENINMPGPALKIFDILTEEPYLSLGKIKKCAVNAKLEFKQKQDDKIIFISRSKLQNISKNKEDRIRAASQIESVKLLMELNNSDSLILGLKEIEEIIRSFPKQREDIASALILKADIYSKIGMIEKVYPSYLAVIKGYFDIKQASDIAVDRILNFSVKGLDDKETKRKIELFNEIYEQNKKIYPILAIGALTRIGDLFYYQNEWQKAKDSYRQVLDRFKEQYIEIVPARLSLAEILYKEERFRNALDLYETEIESRKAFKDNIYYLARAGYIRKSIAAGEYQYKL
;
A
#
# COMPACT_ATOMS: atom_id res chain seq x y z
N MET A 1 20.47 2.43 4.85
CA MET A 1 20.30 0.96 4.98
C MET A 1 20.19 0.49 6.44
N GLY A 2 20.33 1.34 7.47
CA GLY A 2 19.75 1.06 8.81
C GLY A 2 18.24 0.76 8.74
N TYR A 3 17.56 1.46 7.82
CA TYR A 3 16.22 1.12 7.32
C TYR A 3 16.10 -0.26 6.65
N LYS A 4 17.14 -0.77 5.96
CA LYS A 4 17.13 -2.13 5.38
C LYS A 4 17.44 -3.22 6.40
N ILE A 5 18.02 -2.91 7.56
CA ILE A 5 18.15 -3.86 8.68
C ILE A 5 16.82 -3.96 9.43
N ILE A 6 16.11 -2.84 9.63
CA ILE A 6 14.70 -2.87 10.05
C ILE A 6 13.87 -3.65 9.01
N LEU A 7 14.14 -3.50 7.71
CA LEU A 7 13.52 -4.26 6.62
C LEU A 7 13.95 -5.75 6.55
N ALA A 8 15.18 -6.10 6.94
CA ALA A 8 15.70 -7.46 6.94
C ALA A 8 15.23 -8.26 8.17
N ILE A 9 15.14 -7.58 9.33
CA ILE A 9 14.37 -8.05 10.48
C ILE A 9 12.91 -8.27 10.03
N PHE A 10 12.33 -7.35 9.25
CA PHE A 10 10.98 -7.50 8.67
C PHE A 10 10.82 -8.64 7.63
N LEU A 11 11.82 -8.89 6.78
CA LEU A 11 11.79 -9.98 5.80
C LEU A 11 11.90 -11.35 6.49
N SER A 12 12.61 -11.44 7.61
CA SER A 12 12.55 -12.63 8.47
C SER A 12 11.23 -12.76 9.25
N LEU A 13 10.52 -11.64 9.50
CA LEU A 13 9.22 -11.60 10.17
C LEU A 13 8.03 -11.99 9.25
N PHE A 14 8.21 -12.00 7.93
CA PHE A 14 7.16 -12.44 6.98
C PHE A 14 7.19 -13.94 6.67
N CYS A 15 8.24 -14.67 7.09
CA CYS A 15 8.40 -16.10 6.79
C CYS A 15 7.80 -17.06 7.84
N LEU A 16 7.10 -16.57 8.87
CA LEU A 16 6.42 -17.44 9.84
C LEU A 16 4.91 -17.21 9.82
N ASN A 17 4.31 -17.97 8.90
CA ASN A 17 2.89 -18.21 8.75
C ASN A 17 2.42 -19.12 9.91
N GLN A 18 1.99 -18.55 11.04
CA GLN A 18 1.13 -19.27 11.99
C GLN A 18 0.04 -18.34 12.53
N ALA A 19 -1.20 -18.82 12.39
CA ALA A 19 -2.45 -18.14 12.72
C ALA A 19 -2.55 -17.80 14.21
N ILE A 20 -2.93 -16.57 14.52
CA ILE A 20 -3.34 -16.14 15.88
C ILE A 20 -4.86 -15.89 15.84
N PRO A 21 -5.65 -16.48 16.77
CA PRO A 21 -7.09 -16.29 16.83
C PRO A 21 -7.50 -14.89 17.34
N ALA A 22 -8.59 -14.39 16.76
CA ALA A 22 -9.15 -13.07 16.97
C ALA A 22 -9.80 -12.90 18.35
N SER A 23 -9.27 -11.99 19.18
CA SER A 23 -10.04 -11.38 20.27
C SER A 23 -9.45 -10.04 20.73
N PHE A 24 -9.14 -9.11 19.81
CA PHE A 24 -9.02 -7.69 20.17
C PHE A 24 -9.54 -6.81 19.04
N THR A 25 -10.73 -6.24 19.27
CA THR A 25 -11.29 -5.12 18.53
C THR A 25 -10.37 -3.91 18.63
N THR A 26 -10.14 -3.23 17.51
CA THR A 26 -9.46 -1.93 17.39
C THR A 26 -8.10 -1.83 18.06
N THR A 27 -7.10 -2.54 17.56
CA THR A 27 -5.77 -1.92 17.53
C THR A 27 -5.68 -1.14 16.24
N ALA A 28 -6.06 0.14 16.29
CA ALA A 28 -5.34 1.18 15.58
C ALA A 28 -3.85 0.78 15.53
N ILE A 29 -3.16 1.01 14.42
CA ILE A 29 -1.69 1.03 14.45
C ILE A 29 -1.34 1.94 15.62
N GLU A 30 -0.88 1.37 16.75
CA GLU A 30 -1.12 1.98 18.06
C GLU A 30 -0.70 3.46 18.06
N GLY A 31 -1.61 4.35 18.48
CA GLY A 31 -1.39 5.81 18.48
C GLY A 31 -1.76 6.57 17.21
N LEU A 32 -2.05 5.91 16.09
CA LEU A 32 -2.51 6.54 14.85
C LEU A 32 -3.99 6.23 14.60
N ASN A 33 -4.78 7.24 14.24
CA ASN A 33 -6.19 7.06 13.90
C ASN A 33 -6.35 6.41 12.52
N VAL A 34 -6.12 5.09 12.45
CA VAL A 34 -6.17 4.28 11.23
C VAL A 34 -6.95 3.00 11.51
N SER A 35 -7.87 2.66 10.61
CA SER A 35 -8.63 1.42 10.63
C SER A 35 -7.80 0.26 10.06
N VAL A 36 -7.70 -0.82 10.81
CA VAL A 36 -7.04 -2.05 10.40
C VAL A 36 -8.09 -3.04 9.89
N PRO A 37 -7.85 -3.73 8.75
CA PRO A 37 -8.75 -4.79 8.28
C PRO A 37 -9.02 -5.84 9.35
N VAL A 38 -10.29 -6.16 9.59
CA VAL A 38 -10.71 -7.20 10.54
C VAL A 38 -11.16 -8.43 9.76
N GLN A 39 -10.47 -9.55 9.97
CA GLN A 39 -10.82 -10.82 9.35
C GLN A 39 -12.16 -11.36 9.89
N ILE A 40 -13.06 -11.71 8.98
CA ILE A 40 -14.41 -12.22 9.27
C ILE A 40 -14.45 -13.74 9.16
N THR A 41 -13.78 -14.31 8.15
CA THR A 41 -13.73 -15.75 7.91
C THR A 41 -12.33 -16.31 8.16
N PHE A 42 -12.26 -17.57 8.58
CA PHE A 42 -11.01 -18.25 8.91
C PHE A 42 -10.97 -19.61 8.20
N GLU A 43 -11.36 -19.61 6.93
CA GLU A 43 -11.40 -20.83 6.13
C GLU A 43 -9.98 -21.27 5.78
N PRO A 44 -9.70 -22.58 5.82
CA PRO A 44 -8.41 -23.14 5.41
C PRO A 44 -8.21 -23.07 3.89
N ASP A 45 -9.30 -23.07 3.13
CA ASP A 45 -9.32 -22.95 1.68
C ASP A 45 -9.77 -21.55 1.23
N SER A 46 -9.30 -21.12 0.06
CA SER A 46 -9.61 -19.80 -0.46
C SER A 46 -11.09 -19.63 -0.81
N ILE A 47 -11.68 -18.56 -0.29
CA ILE A 47 -12.99 -18.07 -0.74
C ILE A 47 -12.82 -17.44 -2.13
N LYS A 48 -13.70 -17.82 -3.07
CA LYS A 48 -13.68 -17.29 -4.45
C LYS A 48 -14.60 -16.11 -4.66
N ASP A 49 -15.75 -16.16 -4.03
CA ASP A 49 -16.80 -15.15 -4.16
C ASP A 49 -17.68 -15.14 -2.91
N PHE A 50 -18.35 -14.03 -2.65
CA PHE A 50 -19.26 -13.90 -1.52
C PHE A 50 -20.29 -12.80 -1.72
N ALA A 51 -21.39 -12.88 -0.97
CA ALA A 51 -22.36 -11.82 -0.80
C ALA A 51 -22.80 -11.69 0.65
N ILE A 52 -23.23 -10.48 1.00
CA ILE A 52 -23.74 -10.12 2.32
C ILE A 52 -25.25 -9.92 2.21
N SER A 53 -26.01 -10.40 3.19
CA SER A 53 -27.47 -10.20 3.26
C SER A 53 -27.83 -8.73 3.49
N GLY A 54 -29.02 -8.31 3.04
CA GLY A 54 -29.45 -6.91 3.15
C GLY A 54 -29.58 -6.38 4.58
N ASP A 55 -29.71 -7.26 5.58
CA ASP A 55 -29.75 -6.93 7.00
C ASP A 55 -28.36 -6.91 7.67
N CYS A 56 -27.29 -7.16 6.90
CA CYS A 56 -25.92 -7.23 7.37
C CYS A 56 -25.71 -8.23 8.51
N LYS A 57 -26.37 -9.40 8.46
CA LYS A 57 -26.17 -10.47 9.47
C LYS A 57 -25.55 -11.72 8.89
N TRP A 58 -25.81 -12.01 7.63
CA TRP A 58 -25.43 -13.26 6.98
C TRP A 58 -24.52 -13.01 5.79
N MET A 59 -23.66 -13.98 5.53
CA MET A 59 -22.83 -14.04 4.34
C MET A 59 -22.93 -15.42 3.72
N VAL A 60 -23.13 -15.44 2.41
CA VAL A 60 -22.95 -16.62 1.58
C VAL A 60 -21.63 -16.48 0.85
N TYR A 61 -20.86 -17.55 0.76
CA TYR A 61 -19.58 -17.55 0.07
C TYR A 61 -19.33 -18.88 -0.65
N SER A 62 -18.57 -18.82 -1.73
CA SER A 62 -18.12 -19.98 -2.49
C SER A 62 -16.76 -20.43 -1.97
N GLN A 63 -16.71 -21.66 -1.46
CA GLN A 63 -15.50 -22.30 -0.95
C GLN A 63 -14.97 -23.30 -1.97
N GLN A 64 -13.71 -23.13 -2.39
CA GLN A 64 -13.08 -24.09 -3.30
C GLN A 64 -12.71 -25.38 -2.54
N LYS A 65 -13.04 -26.52 -3.14
CA LYS A 65 -12.59 -27.85 -2.71
C LYS A 65 -12.09 -28.64 -3.91
N GLU A 66 -10.77 -28.81 -4.01
CA GLU A 66 -10.13 -29.44 -5.17
C GLU A 66 -10.55 -28.78 -6.51
N GLN A 67 -11.33 -29.49 -7.33
CA GLN A 67 -11.84 -29.04 -8.63
C GLN A 67 -13.26 -28.46 -8.59
N PHE A 68 -13.93 -28.51 -7.43
CA PHE A 68 -15.31 -28.08 -7.25
C PHE A 68 -15.40 -26.91 -6.26
N SER A 69 -16.58 -26.32 -6.15
CA SER A 69 -16.88 -25.38 -5.07
C SER A 69 -18.30 -25.57 -4.54
N ASP A 70 -18.44 -25.32 -3.24
CA ASP A 70 -19.72 -25.37 -2.54
C ASP A 70 -20.09 -23.97 -2.01
N LEU A 71 -21.38 -23.67 -1.94
CA LEU A 71 -21.90 -22.50 -1.25
C LEU A 71 -22.08 -22.77 0.24
N MET A 72 -21.51 -21.87 1.03
CA MET A 72 -21.54 -21.91 2.49
C MET A 72 -22.22 -20.66 3.03
N LEU A 73 -23.08 -20.80 4.04
CA LEU A 73 -23.80 -19.72 4.71
C LEU A 73 -23.32 -19.57 6.16
N ARG A 74 -22.99 -18.35 6.58
CA ARG A 74 -22.58 -18.08 7.96
C ARG A 74 -23.00 -16.70 8.45
N SER A 75 -22.92 -16.51 9.76
CA SER A 75 -22.99 -15.17 10.36
C SER A 75 -21.75 -14.34 10.00
N ILE A 76 -21.94 -13.04 9.77
CA ILE A 76 -20.84 -12.09 9.60
C ILE A 76 -20.31 -11.55 10.92
N ASP A 77 -21.05 -11.77 12.01
CA ASP A 77 -20.57 -11.48 13.35
C ASP A 77 -19.50 -12.52 13.72
N SER A 78 -18.25 -12.08 13.81
CA SER A 78 -17.12 -12.94 14.14
C SER A 78 -17.14 -13.45 15.59
N SER A 79 -17.96 -12.87 16.46
CA SER A 79 -18.18 -13.37 17.83
C SER A 79 -19.14 -14.55 17.88
N VAL A 80 -19.93 -14.77 16.82
CA VAL A 80 -20.88 -15.88 16.74
C VAL A 80 -20.14 -17.14 16.30
N VAL A 81 -19.94 -18.07 17.25
CA VAL A 81 -19.24 -19.35 17.03
C VAL A 81 -20.22 -20.42 16.53
N ILE A 82 -20.82 -20.18 15.35
CA ILE A 82 -21.66 -21.16 14.66
C ILE A 82 -20.93 -21.61 13.40
N LEU A 83 -20.83 -22.94 13.20
CA LEU A 83 -20.21 -23.49 11.99
C LEU A 83 -20.99 -23.08 10.73
N PRO A 84 -20.31 -22.78 9.61
CA PRO A 84 -20.97 -22.49 8.35
C PRO A 84 -21.94 -23.61 7.92
N ARG A 85 -23.15 -23.25 7.53
CA ARG A 85 -24.15 -24.15 6.96
C ARG A 85 -23.86 -24.33 5.47
N LYS A 86 -23.54 -25.56 5.05
CA LYS A 86 -23.45 -25.92 3.63
C LYS A 86 -24.84 -25.83 2.96
N LEU A 87 -24.94 -25.14 1.82
CA LEU A 87 -26.20 -24.89 1.10
C LEU A 87 -26.39 -25.81 -0.12
N THR A 88 -25.29 -26.17 -0.77
CA THR A 88 -25.23 -26.98 -1.99
C THR A 88 -24.24 -28.11 -1.78
N GLY A 89 -24.14 -29.09 -2.68
CA GLY A 89 -23.20 -30.21 -2.51
C GLY A 89 -22.91 -31.03 -3.74
N ASP A 90 -23.35 -30.56 -4.91
CA ASP A 90 -23.16 -31.25 -6.18
C ASP A 90 -21.73 -31.02 -6.71
N PRO A 91 -21.13 -31.98 -7.45
CA PRO A 91 -19.81 -31.83 -8.02
C PRO A 91 -19.82 -30.83 -9.18
N SER A 92 -19.83 -29.53 -8.84
CA SER A 92 -19.87 -28.41 -9.79
C SER A 92 -19.03 -27.24 -9.28
N VAL A 93 -18.83 -26.24 -10.15
CA VAL A 93 -18.27 -24.95 -9.76
C VAL A 93 -19.42 -23.98 -9.56
N GLU A 94 -19.55 -23.49 -8.32
CA GLU A 94 -20.56 -22.55 -7.89
C GLU A 94 -19.93 -21.19 -7.57
N SER A 95 -20.53 -20.11 -8.09
CA SER A 95 -19.95 -18.76 -8.01
C SER A 95 -21.01 -17.64 -8.07
N SER A 96 -20.58 -16.39 -7.87
CA SER A 96 -21.44 -15.20 -7.91
C SER A 96 -22.74 -15.31 -7.10
N PRO A 97 -22.70 -15.79 -5.84
CA PRO A 97 -23.91 -15.87 -5.05
C PRO A 97 -24.40 -14.46 -4.68
N VAL A 98 -25.71 -14.24 -4.64
CA VAL A 98 -26.34 -12.98 -4.21
C VAL A 98 -27.62 -13.26 -3.42
N PHE A 99 -27.89 -12.43 -2.41
CA PHE A 99 -29.13 -12.47 -1.65
C PHE A 99 -30.23 -11.63 -2.30
N SER A 100 -31.48 -12.07 -2.18
CA SER A 100 -32.62 -11.17 -2.28
C SER A 100 -32.60 -10.19 -1.10
N LYS A 101 -33.19 -9.00 -1.26
CA LYS A 101 -33.14 -7.94 -0.24
C LYS A 101 -33.74 -8.37 1.11
N ASP A 102 -34.75 -9.23 1.09
CA ASP A 102 -35.40 -9.81 2.27
C ASP A 102 -34.63 -11.01 2.88
N GLY A 103 -33.53 -11.44 2.26
CA GLY A 103 -32.72 -12.57 2.70
C GLY A 103 -33.37 -13.94 2.50
N ARG A 104 -34.52 -14.02 1.82
CA ARG A 104 -35.22 -15.29 1.57
C ARG A 104 -34.54 -16.14 0.52
N PHE A 105 -34.10 -15.53 -0.57
CA PHE A 105 -33.57 -16.24 -1.72
C PHE A 105 -32.07 -15.99 -1.89
N ILE A 106 -31.38 -17.01 -2.41
CA ILE A 106 -30.01 -16.87 -2.93
C ILE A 106 -30.03 -17.25 -4.40
N ALA A 107 -29.61 -16.33 -5.27
CA ALA A 107 -29.31 -16.65 -6.66
C ALA A 107 -27.80 -16.86 -6.82
N TYR A 108 -27.39 -17.78 -7.70
CA TYR A 108 -25.98 -18.10 -7.92
C TYR A 108 -25.77 -18.73 -9.29
N VAL A 109 -24.51 -18.84 -9.71
CA VAL A 109 -24.11 -19.53 -10.94
C VAL A 109 -23.64 -20.93 -10.56
N SER A 110 -24.06 -21.96 -11.30
CA SER A 110 -23.52 -23.32 -11.15
C SER A 110 -23.23 -23.94 -12.51
N THR A 111 -22.11 -24.67 -12.57
CA THR A 111 -21.73 -25.46 -13.75
C THR A 111 -22.24 -26.91 -13.72
N ALA A 112 -23.17 -27.24 -12.81
CA ALA A 112 -23.63 -28.62 -12.59
C ALA A 112 -24.25 -29.26 -13.85
N TYR A 113 -24.88 -28.46 -14.71
CA TYR A 113 -25.57 -28.93 -15.91
C TYR A 113 -24.97 -28.43 -17.23
N ASP A 114 -24.21 -27.34 -17.20
CA ASP A 114 -23.49 -26.73 -18.32
C ASP A 114 -22.19 -26.09 -17.81
N VAL A 115 -21.07 -26.37 -18.48
CA VAL A 115 -19.76 -25.80 -18.15
C VAL A 115 -19.71 -24.28 -18.36
N LYS A 116 -20.61 -23.71 -19.17
CA LYS A 116 -20.75 -22.26 -19.37
C LYS A 116 -21.38 -21.54 -18.16
N GLY A 117 -22.05 -22.27 -17.27
CA GLY A 117 -22.73 -21.72 -16.10
C GLY A 117 -24.18 -21.33 -16.37
N ASP A 118 -25.07 -21.75 -15.47
CA ASP A 118 -26.49 -21.39 -15.46
C ASP A 118 -26.85 -20.69 -14.14
N ILE A 119 -27.93 -19.91 -14.15
CA ILE A 119 -28.47 -19.27 -12.95
C ILE A 119 -29.36 -20.24 -12.18
N TYR A 120 -29.10 -20.38 -10.89
CA TYR A 120 -29.90 -21.15 -9.93
C TYR A 120 -30.43 -20.26 -8.81
N LEU A 121 -31.50 -20.72 -8.17
CA LEU A 121 -32.17 -20.06 -7.05
C LEU A 121 -32.40 -21.05 -5.90
N ILE A 122 -32.07 -20.65 -4.68
CA ILE A 122 -32.35 -21.37 -3.44
C ILE A 122 -33.34 -20.55 -2.60
N ASP A 123 -34.40 -21.18 -2.09
CA ASP A 123 -35.28 -20.59 -1.07
C ASP A 123 -34.83 -21.05 0.34
N LEU A 124 -34.30 -20.12 1.13
CA LEU A 124 -33.80 -20.39 2.48
C LEU A 124 -34.92 -20.67 3.50
N LYS A 125 -36.20 -20.46 3.15
CA LYS A 125 -37.33 -20.87 4.00
C LYS A 125 -37.60 -22.37 3.93
N GLU A 126 -37.13 -23.06 2.90
CA GLU A 126 -37.33 -24.50 2.79
C GLU A 126 -36.46 -25.25 3.80
N THR A 127 -37.07 -26.21 4.51
CA THR A 127 -36.35 -27.07 5.45
C THR A 127 -35.31 -27.94 4.74
N LYS A 128 -35.63 -28.39 3.53
CA LYS A 128 -34.74 -29.13 2.64
C LYS A 128 -34.51 -28.29 1.38
N LEU A 129 -33.30 -27.75 1.25
CA LEU A 129 -32.93 -26.90 0.13
C LEU A 129 -33.01 -27.68 -1.19
N SER A 130 -33.77 -27.15 -2.15
CA SER A 130 -33.88 -27.72 -3.50
C SER A 130 -33.61 -26.61 -4.52
N PRO A 131 -32.36 -26.45 -5.01
CA PRO A 131 -32.03 -25.40 -5.97
C PRO A 131 -32.86 -25.52 -7.25
N VAL A 132 -33.43 -24.41 -7.71
CA VAL A 132 -34.20 -24.31 -8.95
C VAL A 132 -33.35 -23.64 -10.02
N ARG A 133 -33.13 -24.34 -11.13
CA ARG A 133 -32.48 -23.77 -12.33
C ARG A 133 -33.42 -22.78 -13.01
N LEU A 134 -32.95 -21.57 -13.27
CA LEU A 134 -33.72 -20.49 -13.90
C LEU A 134 -33.41 -20.30 -15.39
N THR A 135 -32.22 -20.72 -15.86
CA THR A 135 -31.79 -20.53 -17.25
C THR A 135 -31.39 -21.84 -17.94
N GLY A 136 -31.12 -21.82 -19.25
CA GLY A 136 -30.86 -23.00 -20.09
C GLY A 136 -29.47 -23.01 -20.74
N ARG A 137 -29.15 -24.07 -21.49
CA ARG A 137 -27.78 -24.37 -21.99
C ARG A 137 -27.27 -23.54 -23.18
N ASP A 138 -28.12 -22.68 -23.74
CA ASP A 138 -27.82 -22.00 -24.99
C ASP A 138 -26.92 -20.77 -24.79
N THR A 139 -26.70 -20.36 -23.53
CA THR A 139 -26.04 -19.11 -23.17
C THR A 139 -25.02 -19.27 -22.05
N GLU A 140 -24.10 -18.33 -21.96
CA GLU A 140 -23.20 -18.17 -20.82
C GLU A 140 -23.84 -17.16 -19.85
N ASP A 141 -24.32 -17.63 -18.70
CA ASP A 141 -25.06 -16.80 -17.75
C ASP A 141 -24.30 -16.59 -16.45
N GLY A 142 -24.32 -15.36 -15.93
CA GLY A 142 -23.58 -15.06 -14.72
C GLY A 142 -23.80 -13.68 -14.10
N GLY A 143 -23.17 -13.48 -12.95
CA GLY A 143 -23.28 -12.25 -12.15
C GLY A 143 -24.73 -11.85 -11.82
N PRO A 144 -25.55 -12.73 -11.21
CA PRO A 144 -26.93 -12.38 -10.84
C PRO A 144 -26.98 -11.19 -9.87
N SER A 145 -28.05 -10.40 -9.95
CA SER A 145 -28.31 -9.24 -9.09
C SER A 145 -29.81 -8.97 -9.00
N PHE A 146 -30.36 -9.00 -7.78
CA PHE A 146 -31.79 -8.75 -7.57
C PHE A 146 -32.15 -7.28 -7.67
N SER A 147 -33.35 -6.99 -8.18
CA SER A 147 -34.01 -5.72 -7.93
C SER A 147 -34.27 -5.52 -6.43
N PRO A 148 -34.36 -4.28 -5.93
CA PRO A 148 -34.59 -4.04 -4.51
C PRO A 148 -35.91 -4.62 -3.98
N ASP A 149 -36.91 -4.80 -4.83
CA ASP A 149 -38.19 -5.43 -4.47
C ASP A 149 -38.16 -6.97 -4.58
N GLY A 150 -37.04 -7.55 -5.03
CA GLY A 150 -36.83 -8.99 -5.17
C GLY A 150 -37.64 -9.65 -6.29
N LYS A 151 -38.33 -8.89 -7.15
CA LYS A 151 -39.20 -9.45 -8.20
C LYS A 151 -38.46 -9.74 -9.51
N ILE A 152 -37.40 -8.99 -9.78
CA ILE A 152 -36.61 -9.08 -11.01
C ILE A 152 -35.20 -9.52 -10.65
N LEU A 153 -34.67 -10.48 -11.41
CA LEU A 153 -33.27 -10.85 -11.39
C LEU A 153 -32.60 -10.32 -12.65
N TYR A 154 -31.56 -9.51 -12.49
CA TYR A 154 -30.68 -9.09 -13.57
C TYR A 154 -29.46 -9.99 -13.58
N PHE A 155 -28.99 -10.39 -14.75
CA PHE A 155 -27.76 -11.17 -14.92
C PHE A 155 -27.18 -10.87 -16.29
N HIS A 156 -25.89 -11.17 -16.50
CA HIS A 156 -25.35 -11.17 -17.85
C HIS A 156 -25.74 -12.48 -18.52
N GLN A 157 -26.02 -12.40 -19.82
CA GLN A 157 -26.27 -13.52 -20.70
C GLN A 157 -25.44 -13.28 -21.96
N ASN A 158 -24.39 -14.07 -22.12
CA ASN A 158 -23.27 -13.82 -23.00
C ASN A 158 -22.65 -12.44 -22.70
N ASN A 159 -22.78 -11.48 -23.63
CA ASN A 159 -22.25 -10.11 -23.50
C ASN A 159 -23.35 -9.05 -23.31
N SER A 160 -24.56 -9.45 -22.89
CA SER A 160 -25.68 -8.54 -22.65
C SER A 160 -26.21 -8.68 -21.23
N ILE A 161 -26.74 -7.60 -20.66
CA ILE A 161 -27.53 -7.71 -19.42
C ILE A 161 -28.98 -8.01 -19.79
N VAL A 162 -29.55 -8.99 -19.11
CA VAL A 162 -30.95 -9.37 -19.22
C VAL A 162 -31.66 -9.16 -17.88
N SER A 163 -32.98 -9.11 -17.93
CA SER A 163 -33.88 -9.09 -16.77
C SER A 163 -34.82 -10.29 -16.85
N LEU A 164 -35.06 -10.94 -15.71
CA LEU A 164 -35.99 -12.07 -15.56
C LEU A 164 -36.95 -11.78 -14.40
N GLU A 165 -38.25 -11.86 -14.66
CA GLU A 165 -39.28 -11.77 -13.62
C GLU A 165 -39.47 -13.15 -12.97
N LEU A 166 -39.20 -13.26 -11.66
CA LEU A 166 -39.21 -14.56 -10.96
C LEU A 166 -40.59 -15.23 -10.91
N ASN A 167 -41.66 -14.44 -11.03
CA ASN A 167 -43.04 -14.94 -11.02
C ASN A 167 -43.57 -15.29 -12.42
N LYS A 168 -42.80 -15.05 -13.48
CA LYS A 168 -43.22 -15.25 -14.86
C LYS A 168 -42.18 -16.08 -15.60
N LYS A 169 -42.58 -17.31 -15.95
CA LYS A 169 -41.75 -18.21 -16.75
C LYS A 169 -41.44 -17.59 -18.11
N ASP A 170 -40.22 -17.83 -18.62
CA ASP A 170 -39.75 -17.38 -19.93
C ASP A 170 -39.86 -15.85 -20.15
N SER A 171 -39.60 -15.07 -19.10
CA SER A 171 -39.71 -13.59 -19.10
C SER A 171 -38.39 -12.86 -19.39
N VAL A 172 -37.36 -13.57 -19.86
CA VAL A 172 -36.04 -12.99 -20.10
C VAL A 172 -36.11 -11.87 -21.14
N LYS A 173 -35.66 -10.68 -20.76
CA LYS A 173 -35.62 -9.49 -21.63
C LYS A 173 -34.23 -8.86 -21.61
N VAL A 174 -33.62 -8.74 -22.80
CA VAL A 174 -32.36 -8.04 -23.01
C VAL A 174 -32.54 -6.53 -22.80
N LEU A 175 -31.64 -5.92 -22.02
CA LEU A 175 -31.60 -4.47 -21.83
C LEU A 175 -30.89 -3.81 -23.01
N ASN A 176 -31.45 -2.69 -23.50
CA ASN A 176 -30.81 -1.91 -24.55
C ASN A 176 -29.75 -0.98 -23.96
N LEU A 177 -28.50 -1.43 -23.95
CA LEU A 177 -27.35 -0.70 -23.40
C LEU A 177 -26.57 0.06 -24.47
N GLY A 178 -27.22 0.42 -25.58
CA GLY A 178 -26.59 1.18 -26.66
C GLY A 178 -25.50 0.40 -27.41
N GLY A 179 -25.60 -0.94 -27.45
CA GLY A 179 -24.66 -1.82 -28.15
C GLY A 179 -23.34 -2.10 -27.41
N LEU A 180 -23.22 -1.68 -26.15
CA LEU A 180 -22.08 -2.03 -25.30
C LEU A 180 -22.17 -3.50 -24.89
N ASP A 181 -21.01 -4.16 -24.86
CA ASP A 181 -20.84 -5.39 -24.10
C ASP A 181 -21.05 -5.09 -22.61
N ALA A 182 -21.75 -5.99 -21.94
CA ALA A 182 -22.14 -5.78 -20.56
C ALA A 182 -22.11 -7.07 -19.76
N SER A 183 -21.38 -7.03 -18.64
CA SER A 183 -21.24 -8.16 -17.74
C SER A 183 -21.33 -7.71 -16.28
N PHE A 184 -21.74 -8.64 -15.40
CA PHE A 184 -21.76 -8.47 -13.95
C PHE A 184 -22.59 -7.27 -13.47
N PRO A 185 -23.90 -7.28 -13.76
CA PRO A 185 -24.80 -6.22 -13.30
C PRO A 185 -24.81 -6.12 -11.77
N SER A 186 -24.94 -4.90 -11.28
CA SER A 186 -25.13 -4.59 -9.86
C SER A 186 -26.17 -3.49 -9.76
N VAL A 187 -27.35 -3.82 -9.24
CA VAL A 187 -28.49 -2.90 -9.15
C VAL A 187 -28.31 -1.95 -7.96
N SER A 188 -28.62 -0.67 -8.15
CA SER A 188 -28.58 0.33 -7.08
C SER A 188 -29.64 0.07 -6.00
N PRO A 189 -29.44 0.54 -4.75
CA PRO A 189 -30.36 0.26 -3.64
C PRO A 189 -31.81 0.75 -3.86
N ASP A 190 -31.96 1.82 -4.66
CA ASP A 190 -33.24 2.40 -5.07
C ASP A 190 -33.82 1.77 -6.35
N GLY A 191 -33.05 0.90 -7.03
CA GLY A 191 -33.45 0.21 -8.24
C GLY A 191 -33.50 1.09 -9.49
N SER A 192 -33.02 2.34 -9.41
CA SER A 192 -33.06 3.27 -10.55
C SER A 192 -31.90 3.09 -11.54
N LYS A 193 -30.82 2.44 -11.11
CA LYS A 193 -29.57 2.29 -11.86
C LYS A 193 -29.02 0.87 -11.80
N ILE A 194 -28.25 0.49 -12.81
CA ILE A 194 -27.49 -0.76 -12.86
C ILE A 194 -26.06 -0.41 -13.25
N SER A 195 -25.09 -0.70 -12.40
CA SER A 195 -23.68 -0.65 -12.76
C SER A 195 -23.26 -1.98 -13.39
N PHE A 196 -22.35 -1.93 -14.36
CA PHE A 196 -21.88 -3.11 -15.07
C PHE A 196 -20.50 -2.88 -15.66
N ILE A 197 -19.82 -3.97 -16.00
CA ILE A 197 -18.54 -3.94 -16.68
C ILE A 197 -18.77 -3.90 -18.19
N SER A 198 -18.17 -2.92 -18.86
CA SER A 198 -18.21 -2.73 -20.31
C SER A 198 -16.79 -2.69 -20.91
N SER A 199 -16.67 -3.07 -22.18
CA SER A 199 -15.40 -3.19 -22.91
C SER A 199 -14.33 -3.98 -22.14
N GLY A 200 -14.78 -4.99 -21.39
CA GLY A 200 -13.99 -5.82 -20.48
C GLY A 200 -13.28 -5.13 -19.30
N THR A 201 -13.27 -3.79 -19.22
CA THR A 201 -12.41 -3.05 -18.26
C THR A 201 -12.96 -1.73 -17.74
N ASN A 202 -14.09 -1.25 -18.27
CA ASN A 202 -14.74 -0.02 -17.85
C ASN A 202 -15.92 -0.35 -16.95
N ILE A 203 -16.25 0.56 -16.04
CA ILE A 203 -17.51 0.54 -15.32
C ILE A 203 -18.45 1.54 -16.00
N SER A 204 -19.63 1.07 -16.35
CA SER A 204 -20.72 1.86 -16.90
C SER A 204 -21.94 1.76 -15.99
N ILE A 205 -22.80 2.78 -16.05
CA ILE A 205 -24.06 2.83 -15.33
C ILE A 205 -25.18 3.03 -16.34
N PHE A 206 -26.18 2.16 -16.28
CA PHE A 206 -27.44 2.28 -16.98
C PHE A 206 -28.49 2.89 -16.06
N ASN A 207 -29.08 4.02 -16.45
CA ASN A 207 -30.26 4.59 -15.81
C ASN A 207 -31.51 3.96 -16.43
N ILE A 208 -32.26 3.21 -15.63
CA ILE A 208 -33.41 2.43 -16.10
C ILE A 208 -34.54 3.34 -16.58
N LYS A 209 -34.79 4.46 -15.89
CA LYS A 209 -35.91 5.37 -16.20
C LYS A 209 -35.64 6.20 -17.44
N GLU A 210 -34.42 6.72 -17.56
CA GLU A 210 -34.02 7.57 -18.69
C GLU A 210 -33.60 6.76 -19.91
N ASN A 211 -33.36 5.45 -19.73
CA ASN A 211 -32.80 4.56 -20.75
C ASN A 211 -31.49 5.11 -21.34
N LEU A 212 -30.61 5.60 -20.46
CA LEU A 212 -29.32 6.19 -20.79
C LEU A 212 -28.19 5.42 -20.13
N VAL A 213 -27.08 5.27 -20.85
CA VAL A 213 -25.83 4.70 -20.34
C VAL A 213 -24.76 5.77 -20.28
N TYR A 214 -24.00 5.81 -19.19
CA TYR A 214 -22.80 6.62 -19.06
C TYR A 214 -21.67 5.81 -18.45
N THR A 215 -20.44 6.05 -18.92
CA THR A 215 -19.23 5.35 -18.45
C THR A 215 -18.53 6.19 -17.39
N ILE A 216 -18.23 5.58 -16.25
CA ILE A 216 -17.62 6.27 -15.10
C ILE A 216 -16.10 6.09 -15.03
N THR A 217 -15.54 4.98 -15.53
CA THR A 217 -14.09 4.76 -15.58
C THR A 217 -13.58 4.64 -17.02
N LYS A 218 -12.35 5.09 -17.27
CA LYS A 218 -11.67 4.98 -18.57
C LYS A 218 -10.43 4.11 -18.43
N GLY A 219 -10.63 2.79 -18.51
CA GLY A 219 -9.60 1.76 -18.51
C GLY A 219 -9.07 1.37 -17.13
N GLN A 220 -8.70 0.09 -17.02
CA GLN A 220 -7.99 -0.57 -15.92
C GLN A 220 -8.81 -1.10 -14.72
N VAL A 221 -10.12 -1.31 -14.84
CA VAL A 221 -10.81 -2.21 -13.89
C VAL A 221 -10.49 -3.65 -14.28
N VAL A 222 -9.82 -4.36 -13.38
CA VAL A 222 -9.36 -5.74 -13.62
C VAL A 222 -10.36 -6.76 -13.06
N GLU A 223 -11.27 -6.33 -12.18
CA GLU A 223 -12.15 -7.25 -11.44
C GLU A 223 -13.63 -6.95 -11.59
N HIS A 224 -14.40 -8.03 -11.59
CA HIS A 224 -15.67 -8.11 -12.28
C HIS A 224 -16.89 -7.62 -11.48
N LEU A 225 -16.78 -7.24 -10.21
CA LEU A 225 -17.96 -6.91 -9.38
C LEU A 225 -17.85 -5.52 -8.72
N THR A 226 -18.90 -4.73 -8.90
CA THR A 226 -19.08 -3.41 -8.27
C THR A 226 -20.10 -3.48 -7.13
N SER A 227 -19.94 -2.63 -6.11
CA SER A 227 -20.88 -2.54 -4.99
C SER A 227 -21.31 -1.10 -4.75
N TRP A 228 -22.61 -0.89 -4.56
CA TRP A 228 -23.19 0.41 -4.27
C TRP A 228 -23.10 0.73 -2.77
N SER A 229 -22.90 2.01 -2.42
CA SER A 229 -23.22 2.48 -1.08
C SER A 229 -24.71 2.31 -0.79
N SER A 230 -25.08 2.18 0.49
CA SER A 230 -26.48 1.95 0.89
C SER A 230 -27.43 3.09 0.48
N ASP A 231 -26.91 4.31 0.32
CA ASP A 231 -27.63 5.50 -0.15
C ASP A 231 -27.61 5.67 -1.69
N GLY A 232 -26.87 4.82 -2.42
CA GLY A 232 -26.71 4.90 -3.88
C GLY A 232 -25.87 6.08 -4.38
N SER A 233 -25.19 6.82 -3.50
CA SER A 233 -24.36 7.98 -3.85
C SER A 233 -22.98 7.63 -4.41
N SER A 234 -22.48 6.43 -4.10
CA SER A 234 -21.11 6.02 -4.41
C SER A 234 -21.06 4.58 -4.92
N LEU A 235 -20.04 4.30 -5.72
CA LEU A 235 -19.72 2.96 -6.21
C LEU A 235 -18.33 2.54 -5.74
N PHE A 236 -18.20 1.28 -5.36
CA PHE A 236 -16.98 0.64 -4.88
C PHE A 236 -16.57 -0.44 -5.88
N PHE A 237 -15.28 -0.48 -6.20
CA PHE A 237 -14.72 -1.44 -7.14
C PHE A 237 -13.26 -1.74 -6.78
N ALA A 238 -12.72 -2.84 -7.29
CA ALA A 238 -11.32 -3.18 -7.12
C ALA A 238 -10.54 -2.93 -8.43
N GLU A 239 -9.39 -2.30 -8.32
CA GLU A 239 -8.42 -2.11 -9.40
C GLU A 239 -7.03 -2.47 -8.88
N SER A 240 -6.34 -3.39 -9.56
CA SER A 240 -4.99 -3.83 -9.19
C SER A 240 -4.87 -4.26 -7.71
N ASN A 241 -5.87 -5.02 -7.22
CA ASN A 241 -6.01 -5.45 -5.82
C ASN A 241 -6.15 -4.32 -4.78
N VAL A 242 -6.55 -3.12 -5.19
CA VAL A 242 -6.89 -2.01 -4.30
C VAL A 242 -8.36 -1.67 -4.47
N ILE A 243 -9.09 -1.46 -3.39
CA ILE A 243 -10.48 -1.03 -3.46
C ILE A 243 -10.52 0.48 -3.60
N TYR A 244 -11.28 0.96 -4.58
CA TYR A 244 -11.56 2.36 -4.82
C TYR A 244 -13.03 2.66 -4.58
N ARG A 245 -13.29 3.91 -4.20
CA ARG A 245 -14.62 4.51 -4.19
C ARG A 245 -14.67 5.65 -5.19
N VAL A 246 -15.78 5.73 -5.91
CA VAL A 246 -16.15 6.87 -6.74
C VAL A 246 -17.48 7.44 -6.29
N ASN A 247 -17.54 8.76 -6.10
CA ASN A 247 -18.76 9.48 -5.78
C ASN A 247 -19.47 9.87 -7.09
N LEU A 248 -20.75 9.50 -7.24
CA LEU A 248 -21.52 9.72 -8.46
C LEU A 248 -22.02 11.16 -8.62
N PHE A 249 -21.90 12.00 -7.60
CA PHE A 249 -22.13 13.44 -7.68
C PHE A 249 -20.86 14.22 -8.09
N ASP A 250 -19.70 13.56 -8.12
CA ASP A 250 -18.48 14.16 -8.66
C ASP A 250 -18.57 14.19 -10.19
N LYS A 251 -18.53 15.39 -10.78
CA LYS A 251 -18.59 15.60 -12.24
C LYS A 251 -17.52 14.81 -13.00
N ASN A 252 -16.37 14.56 -12.37
CA ASN A 252 -15.24 13.88 -12.99
C ASN A 252 -15.14 12.40 -12.60
N TYR A 253 -16.05 11.89 -11.76
CA TYR A 253 -16.03 10.51 -11.26
C TYR A 253 -14.64 10.08 -10.76
N THR A 254 -13.96 10.96 -10.01
CA THR A 254 -12.58 10.69 -9.57
C THR A 254 -12.58 9.55 -8.54
N PRO A 255 -11.87 8.44 -8.81
CA PRO A 255 -11.79 7.34 -7.86
C PRO A 255 -10.73 7.60 -6.79
N TYR A 256 -11.04 7.22 -5.55
CA TYR A 256 -10.14 7.33 -4.40
C TYR A 256 -9.89 5.96 -3.78
N PRO A 257 -8.63 5.57 -3.56
CA PRO A 257 -8.31 4.29 -2.92
C PRO A 257 -8.77 4.30 -1.47
N LEU A 258 -9.23 3.15 -0.99
CA LEU A 258 -9.70 2.91 0.38
C LEU A 258 -8.86 1.89 1.13
N THR A 259 -8.14 1.02 0.41
CA THR A 259 -7.23 0.02 0.98
C THR A 259 -5.79 0.26 0.53
N SER A 260 -4.85 -0.23 1.33
CA SER A 260 -3.42 -0.20 1.06
C SER A 260 -3.08 -1.19 -0.05
N ALA A 261 -2.24 -0.77 -0.99
CA ALA A 261 -1.67 -1.66 -2.01
C ALA A 261 -0.60 -2.63 -1.44
N GLY A 262 -0.36 -2.62 -0.13
CA GLY A 262 0.53 -3.55 0.55
C GLY A 262 -0.05 -4.96 0.74
N PHE A 263 -1.34 -5.16 0.50
CA PHE A 263 -2.01 -6.46 0.53
C PHE A 263 -3.12 -6.50 -0.53
N SER A 264 -3.57 -7.70 -0.90
CA SER A 264 -4.63 -7.81 -1.90
C SER A 264 -6.01 -7.47 -1.31
N SER A 265 -6.78 -6.65 -2.00
CA SER A 265 -8.17 -6.30 -1.65
C SER A 265 -9.05 -6.42 -2.88
N THR A 266 -9.95 -7.41 -2.89
CA THR A 266 -10.76 -7.78 -4.07
C THR A 266 -12.23 -7.97 -3.69
N LEU A 267 -13.14 -7.88 -4.65
CA LEU A 267 -14.58 -8.10 -4.45
C LEU A 267 -15.22 -7.26 -3.32
N PRO A 268 -15.24 -5.93 -3.42
CA PRO A 268 -15.87 -5.09 -2.41
C PRO A 268 -17.38 -5.36 -2.31
N LYS A 269 -17.90 -5.48 -1.09
CA LYS A 269 -19.33 -5.53 -0.77
C LYS A 269 -19.63 -4.57 0.36
N VAL A 270 -20.53 -3.62 0.14
CA VAL A 270 -20.95 -2.66 1.16
C VAL A 270 -22.25 -3.13 1.81
N CYS A 271 -22.30 -3.06 3.14
CA CYS A 271 -23.52 -3.28 3.90
C CYS A 271 -23.53 -2.37 5.13
N GLY A 272 -24.50 -1.47 5.22
CA GLY A 272 -24.51 -0.41 6.22
C GLY A 272 -23.26 0.47 6.11
N GLU A 273 -22.59 0.70 7.24
CA GLU A 273 -21.36 1.51 7.33
C GLU A 273 -20.07 0.68 7.20
N LYS A 274 -20.16 -0.56 6.71
CA LYS A 274 -19.01 -1.46 6.54
C LYS A 274 -18.75 -1.80 5.08
N LEU A 275 -17.47 -1.90 4.75
CA LEU A 275 -16.93 -2.42 3.51
C LEU A 275 -16.32 -3.80 3.79
N PHE A 276 -16.86 -4.83 3.15
CA PHE A 276 -16.34 -6.20 3.16
C PHE A 276 -15.57 -6.48 1.87
N PHE A 277 -14.54 -7.32 1.94
CA PHE A 277 -13.73 -7.67 0.78
C PHE A 277 -12.96 -8.96 1.02
N LEU A 278 -12.44 -9.58 -0.04
CA LEU A 278 -11.50 -10.70 0.08
C LEU A 278 -10.05 -10.21 0.11
N SER A 279 -9.24 -10.84 0.96
CA SER A 279 -7.80 -10.60 1.06
C SER A 279 -7.05 -11.87 1.43
N ASP A 280 -5.81 -11.98 0.96
CA ASP A 280 -4.84 -13.02 1.30
C ASP A 280 -3.94 -12.65 2.49
N GLN A 281 -4.23 -11.58 3.22
CA GLN A 281 -3.44 -11.13 4.38
C GLN A 281 -3.32 -12.21 5.48
N GLY A 282 -4.24 -13.17 5.53
CA GLY A 282 -4.21 -14.34 6.43
C GLY A 282 -3.59 -15.61 5.83
N GLY A 283 -2.91 -15.52 4.69
CA GLY A 283 -2.32 -16.65 3.95
C GLY A 283 -3.17 -17.09 2.76
N VAL A 284 -4.40 -17.55 2.99
CA VAL A 284 -5.38 -17.87 1.94
C VAL A 284 -6.47 -16.80 1.88
N LYS A 285 -7.14 -16.65 0.72
CA LYS A 285 -8.16 -15.61 0.54
C LYS A 285 -9.34 -15.83 1.48
N ASN A 286 -9.53 -14.90 2.40
CA ASN A 286 -10.63 -14.86 3.35
C ASN A 286 -11.35 -13.50 3.28
N CYS A 287 -12.53 -13.41 3.86
CA CYS A 287 -13.29 -12.17 3.98
C CYS A 287 -12.75 -11.31 5.13
N PHE A 288 -12.54 -10.03 4.85
CA PHE A 288 -12.14 -8.98 5.78
C PHE A 288 -13.14 -7.83 5.73
N SER A 289 -13.14 -7.00 6.77
CA SER A 289 -13.98 -5.81 6.85
C SER A 289 -13.20 -4.58 7.28
N LEU A 290 -13.68 -3.42 6.80
CA LEU A 290 -13.26 -2.07 7.19
C LEU A 290 -14.51 -1.18 7.35
N PRO A 291 -14.40 -0.03 8.03
CA PRO A 291 -15.38 1.05 7.85
C PRO A 291 -15.54 1.41 6.38
N ILE A 292 -16.72 1.89 5.98
CA ILE A 292 -17.03 2.27 4.60
C ILE A 292 -16.09 3.35 4.03
N GLU A 293 -15.44 4.14 4.90
CA GLU A 293 -14.44 5.15 4.53
C GLU A 293 -13.06 4.57 4.18
N GLY A 294 -12.85 3.27 4.40
CA GLY A 294 -11.58 2.58 4.20
C GLY A 294 -10.66 2.60 5.43
N GLN A 295 -9.37 2.45 5.20
CA GLN A 295 -8.38 2.41 6.29
C GLN A 295 -8.12 3.79 6.91
N ILE A 296 -8.22 4.86 6.13
CA ILE A 296 -8.00 6.22 6.62
C ILE A 296 -9.36 6.90 6.79
N PRO A 297 -9.75 7.27 8.03
CA PRO A 297 -11.00 7.97 8.27
C PRO A 297 -10.93 9.41 7.77
N PHE A 298 -12.09 10.03 7.54
CA PHE A 298 -12.19 11.48 7.44
C PHE A 298 -12.08 12.13 8.82
N LEU A 299 -11.28 13.19 8.90
CA LEU A 299 -11.18 14.04 10.09
C LEU A 299 -11.90 15.37 9.87
N ASN A 300 -12.13 16.10 10.97
CA ASN A 300 -12.99 17.28 10.97
C ASN A 300 -12.35 18.49 10.26
N SER A 301 -11.02 18.50 10.10
CA SER A 301 -10.30 19.59 9.46
C SER A 301 -9.16 19.09 8.58
N VAL A 302 -8.76 19.95 7.63
CA VAL A 302 -7.65 19.66 6.73
C VAL A 302 -6.32 19.56 7.47
N ASP A 303 -6.14 20.35 8.53
CA ASP A 303 -4.93 20.33 9.35
C ASP A 303 -4.81 19.01 10.13
N GLU A 304 -5.91 18.53 10.73
CA GLU A 304 -5.96 17.20 11.35
C GLU A 304 -5.63 16.09 10.34
N GLN A 305 -6.23 16.14 9.14
CA GLN A 305 -5.99 15.14 8.10
C GLN A 305 -4.53 15.14 7.62
N ILE A 306 -3.93 16.32 7.45
CA ILE A 306 -2.52 16.48 7.06
C ILE A 306 -1.60 15.99 8.18
N ASN A 307 -1.91 16.29 9.44
CA ASN A 307 -1.14 15.83 10.58
C ASN A 307 -1.15 14.30 10.65
N LEU A 308 -2.32 13.66 10.49
CA LEU A 308 -2.40 12.20 10.40
C LEU A 308 -1.55 11.64 9.26
N ALA A 309 -1.63 12.23 8.05
CA ALA A 309 -0.82 11.78 6.92
C ALA A 309 0.70 12.01 7.14
N SER A 310 1.07 13.09 7.83
CA SER A 310 2.44 13.40 8.23
C SER A 310 2.97 12.38 9.23
N ASP A 311 2.17 12.01 10.23
CA ASP A 311 2.55 11.05 11.26
C ASP A 311 2.69 9.64 10.69
N ILE A 312 1.76 9.22 9.83
CA ILE A 312 1.86 7.96 9.06
C ILE A 312 3.14 7.95 8.22
N SER A 313 3.47 9.07 7.53
CA SER A 313 4.67 9.15 6.69
C SER A 313 6.01 9.04 7.44
N LYS A 314 5.99 9.27 8.76
CA LYS A 314 7.17 9.18 9.62
C LYS A 314 7.28 7.83 10.33
N ARG A 315 6.26 6.96 10.21
CA ARG A 315 6.20 5.65 10.87
C ARG A 315 7.44 4.81 10.59
N LEU A 316 7.84 4.01 11.58
CA LEU A 316 8.91 3.03 11.46
C LEU A 316 8.36 1.61 11.64
N PRO A 317 8.57 0.69 10.66
CA PRO A 317 9.09 0.97 9.33
C PRO A 317 8.14 1.87 8.52
N PHE A 318 8.72 2.58 7.55
CA PHE A 318 7.96 3.42 6.62
C PHE A 318 7.04 2.53 5.77
N ASP A 319 5.76 2.85 5.77
CA ASP A 319 4.75 2.19 4.93
C ASP A 319 4.36 3.13 3.78
N PRO A 320 4.92 2.94 2.57
CA PRO A 320 4.64 3.82 1.44
C PRO A 320 3.16 3.79 1.04
N TYR A 321 2.51 2.63 1.13
CA TYR A 321 1.16 2.42 0.61
C TYR A 321 0.12 3.05 1.54
N LEU A 322 0.25 2.84 2.85
CA LEU A 322 -0.61 3.53 3.83
C LEU A 322 -0.38 5.04 3.83
N THR A 323 0.88 5.48 3.62
CA THR A 323 1.19 6.91 3.48
C THR A 323 0.52 7.51 2.25
N ILE A 324 0.61 6.85 1.09
CA ILE A 324 -0.09 7.28 -0.14
C ILE A 324 -1.59 7.39 0.11
N LEU A 325 -2.19 6.38 0.73
CA LEU A 325 -3.61 6.34 1.07
C LEU A 325 -4.02 7.55 1.94
N SER A 326 -3.21 7.88 2.95
CA SER A 326 -3.49 9.02 3.84
C SER A 326 -3.47 10.38 3.12
N TYR A 327 -2.58 10.57 2.15
CA TYR A 327 -2.56 11.78 1.34
C TYR A 327 -3.67 11.81 0.29
N TYR A 328 -4.10 10.66 -0.25
CA TYR A 328 -5.31 10.60 -1.09
C TYR A 328 -6.54 11.06 -0.31
N LYS A 329 -6.64 10.70 0.98
CA LYS A 329 -7.73 11.16 1.85
C LYS A 329 -7.77 12.69 1.99
N VAL A 330 -6.60 13.35 2.04
CA VAL A 330 -6.52 14.83 2.02
C VAL A 330 -7.08 15.41 0.71
N ILE A 331 -6.73 14.79 -0.44
CA ILE A 331 -7.22 15.24 -1.75
C ILE A 331 -8.74 15.04 -1.88
N GLU A 332 -9.25 13.94 -1.32
CA GLU A 332 -10.66 13.58 -1.33
C GLU A 332 -11.52 14.51 -0.47
N GLY A 333 -11.13 14.71 0.79
CA GLY A 333 -11.96 15.38 1.80
C GLY A 333 -12.05 16.90 1.65
N PHE A 334 -11.04 17.54 1.06
CA PHE A 334 -10.93 19.00 1.06
C PHE A 334 -10.90 19.54 -0.36
N LYS A 335 -12.01 19.35 -1.08
CA LYS A 335 -12.09 19.62 -2.52
C LYS A 335 -11.82 21.09 -2.90
N ASP A 336 -12.10 22.03 -1.99
CA ASP A 336 -11.94 23.46 -2.25
C ASP A 336 -10.55 24.00 -1.86
N ASN A 337 -9.73 23.22 -1.14
CA ASN A 337 -8.41 23.66 -0.68
C ASN A 337 -7.28 23.23 -1.64
N ASN A 338 -7.16 24.03 -2.68
CA ASN A 338 -6.25 23.88 -3.80
C ASN A 338 -4.76 23.73 -3.42
N LEU A 339 -4.28 24.45 -2.40
CA LEU A 339 -2.88 24.39 -1.97
C LEU A 339 -2.55 23.05 -1.30
N TYR A 340 -3.41 22.58 -0.39
CA TYR A 340 -3.18 21.31 0.31
C TYR A 340 -3.34 20.10 -0.59
N LYS A 341 -4.24 20.16 -1.57
CA LYS A 341 -4.29 19.17 -2.65
C LYS A 341 -3.00 19.11 -3.44
N GLY A 342 -2.46 20.27 -3.83
CA GLY A 342 -1.18 20.39 -4.50
C GLY A 342 -0.06 19.72 -3.69
N MET A 343 -0.01 20.00 -2.39
CA MET A 343 0.97 19.40 -1.47
C MET A 343 0.82 17.87 -1.39
N ALA A 344 -0.39 17.39 -1.13
CA ALA A 344 -0.68 15.97 -0.97
C ALA A 344 -0.36 15.20 -2.26
N GLY A 345 -0.81 15.69 -3.41
CA GLY A 345 -0.53 15.08 -4.71
C GLY A 345 0.96 15.07 -5.05
N TYR A 346 1.69 16.14 -4.74
CA TYR A 346 3.15 16.17 -4.91
C TYR A 346 3.86 15.15 -4.01
N LYS A 347 3.44 15.00 -2.76
CA LYS A 347 3.98 13.98 -1.84
C LYS A 347 3.69 12.56 -2.33
N ILE A 348 2.46 12.27 -2.77
CA ILE A 348 2.10 10.99 -3.37
C ILE A 348 3.00 10.66 -4.56
N GLY A 349 3.17 11.62 -5.49
CA GLY A 349 3.99 11.42 -6.68
C GLY A 349 5.46 11.13 -6.35
N LYS A 350 6.04 11.81 -5.34
CA LYS A 350 7.38 11.51 -4.84
C LYS A 350 7.48 10.11 -4.24
N ILE A 351 6.46 9.65 -3.51
CA ILE A 351 6.47 8.30 -2.92
C ILE A 351 6.40 7.26 -4.03
N TYR A 352 5.51 7.42 -5.01
CA TYR A 352 5.44 6.55 -6.19
C TYR A 352 6.76 6.50 -6.97
N GLU A 353 7.44 7.64 -7.16
CA GLU A 353 8.78 7.70 -7.76
C GLU A 353 9.78 6.86 -6.94
N ASN A 354 9.79 7.02 -5.61
CA ASN A 354 10.71 6.32 -4.71
C ASN A 354 10.50 4.79 -4.67
N ILE A 355 9.26 4.32 -4.83
CA ILE A 355 8.94 2.89 -4.91
C ILE A 355 8.96 2.35 -6.35
N ASN A 356 9.54 3.11 -7.29
CA ASN A 356 9.72 2.72 -8.70
C ASN A 356 8.40 2.43 -9.44
N MET A 357 7.36 3.22 -9.17
CA MET A 357 6.07 3.18 -9.86
C MET A 357 5.85 4.49 -10.66
N PRO A 358 6.56 4.69 -11.78
CA PRO A 358 6.55 5.96 -12.51
C PRO A 358 5.20 6.26 -13.18
N GLY A 359 4.43 5.26 -13.59
CA GLY A 359 3.10 5.47 -14.21
C GLY A 359 2.13 6.20 -13.28
N PRO A 360 1.84 5.67 -12.08
CA PRO A 360 1.05 6.37 -11.05
C PRO A 360 1.63 7.73 -10.65
N ALA A 361 2.96 7.86 -10.55
CA ALA A 361 3.62 9.15 -10.27
C ALA A 361 3.30 10.21 -11.33
N LEU A 362 3.36 9.85 -12.62
CA LEU A 362 3.04 10.77 -13.71
C LEU A 362 1.58 11.20 -13.69
N LYS A 363 0.65 10.25 -13.47
CA LYS A 363 -0.80 10.54 -13.36
C LYS A 363 -1.09 11.56 -12.25
N ILE A 364 -0.47 11.41 -11.06
CA ILE A 364 -0.72 12.35 -9.95
C ILE A 364 -0.06 13.72 -10.16
N PHE A 365 1.08 13.80 -10.85
CA PHE A 365 1.68 15.09 -11.17
C PHE A 365 0.85 15.90 -12.17
N ASP A 366 0.07 15.24 -13.03
CA ASP A 366 -0.79 15.89 -14.03
C ASP A 366 -2.04 16.56 -13.46
N ILE A 367 -2.48 16.13 -12.27
CA ILE A 367 -3.65 16.73 -11.62
C ILE A 367 -3.30 17.92 -10.72
N LEU A 368 -2.01 18.26 -10.58
CA LEU A 368 -1.59 19.41 -9.78
C LEU A 368 -1.87 20.69 -10.54
N THR A 369 -2.58 21.63 -9.91
CA THR A 369 -3.04 22.86 -10.56
C THR A 369 -2.43 24.13 -9.97
N GLU A 370 -1.84 24.07 -8.77
CA GLU A 370 -1.58 25.25 -7.94
C GLU A 370 -0.12 25.36 -7.50
N GLU A 371 0.41 26.57 -7.49
CA GLU A 371 1.80 26.83 -7.10
C GLU A 371 2.00 26.68 -5.57
N PRO A 372 3.18 26.24 -5.12
CA PRO A 372 4.37 25.89 -5.92
C PRO A 372 4.34 24.46 -6.48
N TYR A 373 3.33 23.66 -6.12
CA TYR A 373 3.29 22.23 -6.40
C TYR A 373 3.04 21.91 -7.88
N LEU A 374 2.36 22.78 -8.62
CA LEU A 374 2.24 22.71 -10.08
C LEU A 374 3.62 22.68 -10.74
N SER A 375 4.47 23.67 -10.44
CA SER A 375 5.81 23.75 -11.04
C SER A 375 6.71 22.61 -10.55
N LEU A 376 6.67 22.27 -9.25
CA LEU A 376 7.43 21.14 -8.70
C LEU A 376 7.00 19.80 -9.33
N GLY A 377 5.71 19.60 -9.55
CA GLY A 377 5.16 18.44 -10.26
C GLY A 377 5.61 18.37 -11.71
N LYS A 378 5.56 19.49 -12.44
CA LYS A 378 6.08 19.58 -13.83
C LYS A 378 7.57 19.26 -13.92
N ILE A 379 8.37 19.74 -12.97
CA ILE A 379 9.80 19.42 -12.86
C ILE A 379 9.99 17.91 -12.69
N LYS A 380 9.27 17.30 -11.73
CA LYS A 380 9.34 15.86 -11.48
C LYS A 380 8.88 15.03 -12.67
N LYS A 381 7.75 15.38 -13.29
CA LYS A 381 7.25 14.74 -14.51
C LYS A 381 8.27 14.82 -15.65
N CYS A 382 8.87 15.99 -15.87
CA CYS A 382 9.91 16.16 -16.88
C CYS A 382 11.11 15.24 -16.63
N ALA A 383 11.59 15.16 -15.38
CA ALA A 383 12.71 14.31 -14.99
C ALA A 383 12.38 12.81 -15.14
N VAL A 384 11.21 12.37 -14.68
CA VAL A 384 10.77 10.96 -14.78
C VAL A 384 10.64 10.54 -16.25
N ASN A 385 9.98 11.35 -17.09
CA ASN A 385 9.85 11.06 -18.52
C ASN A 385 11.21 11.02 -19.21
N ALA A 386 12.11 11.96 -18.90
CA ALA A 386 13.45 11.98 -19.46
C ALA A 386 14.22 10.69 -19.12
N LYS A 387 14.15 10.22 -17.87
CA LYS A 387 14.78 8.97 -17.44
C LYS A 387 14.20 7.75 -18.16
N LEU A 388 12.87 7.68 -18.28
CA LEU A 388 12.20 6.58 -18.99
C LEU A 388 12.58 6.55 -20.47
N GLU A 389 12.54 7.70 -21.13
CA GLU A 389 12.87 7.82 -22.55
C GLU A 389 14.36 7.56 -22.81
N PHE A 390 15.24 8.07 -21.96
CA PHE A 390 16.68 7.80 -22.03
C PHE A 390 16.98 6.31 -21.83
N LYS A 391 16.33 5.64 -20.86
CA LYS A 391 16.49 4.20 -20.65
C LYS A 391 16.09 3.38 -21.87
N GLN A 392 15.07 3.83 -22.61
CA GLN A 392 14.58 3.15 -23.82
C GLN A 392 15.44 3.42 -25.06
N LYS A 393 15.84 4.67 -25.29
CA LYS A 393 16.48 5.10 -26.54
C LYS A 393 18.01 5.23 -26.46
N GLN A 394 18.57 5.37 -25.26
CA GLN A 394 20.00 5.60 -25.01
C GLN A 394 20.57 6.78 -25.83
N ASP A 395 19.80 7.86 -25.98
CA ASP A 395 20.21 9.09 -26.67
C ASP A 395 20.44 10.23 -25.68
N ASP A 396 21.70 10.65 -25.53
CA ASP A 396 22.14 11.72 -24.65
C ASP A 396 21.38 13.04 -24.88
N LYS A 397 20.93 13.31 -26.12
CA LYS A 397 20.18 14.53 -26.45
C LYS A 397 18.90 14.67 -25.62
N ILE A 398 18.28 13.55 -25.25
CA ILE A 398 17.08 13.53 -24.41
C ILE A 398 17.35 14.24 -23.08
N ILE A 399 18.51 13.98 -22.47
CA ILE A 399 18.91 14.58 -21.20
C ILE A 399 19.11 16.08 -21.37
N PHE A 400 19.85 16.52 -22.39
CA PHE A 400 20.11 17.94 -22.62
C PHE A 400 18.82 18.73 -22.95
N ILE A 401 17.95 18.19 -23.81
CA ILE A 401 16.64 18.79 -24.13
C ILE A 401 15.79 18.91 -22.87
N SER A 402 15.76 17.87 -22.04
CA SER A 402 14.99 17.86 -20.80
C SER A 402 15.51 18.87 -19.79
N ARG A 403 16.83 19.06 -19.69
CA ARG A 403 17.43 20.10 -18.85
C ARG A 403 17.01 21.52 -19.30
N SER A 404 16.99 21.80 -20.60
CA SER A 404 16.45 23.08 -21.10
C SER A 404 14.97 23.26 -20.75
N LYS A 405 14.17 22.19 -20.81
CA LYS A 405 12.76 22.22 -20.36
C LYS A 405 12.65 22.52 -18.87
N LEU A 406 13.47 21.89 -18.02
CA LEU A 406 13.51 22.15 -16.58
C LEU A 406 13.82 23.62 -16.28
N GLN A 407 14.84 24.18 -16.94
CA GLN A 407 15.19 25.59 -16.79
C GLN A 407 14.04 26.54 -17.21
N ASN A 408 13.32 26.20 -18.28
CA ASN A 408 12.16 26.97 -18.71
C ASN A 408 10.99 26.89 -17.71
N ILE A 409 10.74 25.72 -17.11
CA ILE A 409 9.68 25.55 -16.10
C ILE A 409 9.97 26.41 -14.86
N SER A 410 11.23 26.49 -14.43
CA SER A 410 11.63 27.21 -13.22
C SER A 410 11.99 28.68 -13.43
N LYS A 411 12.00 29.16 -14.68
CA LYS A 411 12.33 30.55 -15.02
C LYS A 411 11.39 31.52 -14.31
N ASN A 412 11.95 32.55 -13.66
CA ASN A 412 11.22 33.57 -12.90
C ASN A 412 10.33 33.02 -11.77
N LYS A 413 10.64 31.80 -11.26
CA LYS A 413 9.96 31.21 -10.11
C LYS A 413 10.74 31.45 -8.80
N GLU A 414 10.09 31.19 -7.68
CA GLU A 414 10.71 31.25 -6.35
C GLU A 414 11.92 30.30 -6.21
N ASP A 415 12.79 30.60 -5.25
CA ASP A 415 14.05 29.89 -5.01
C ASP A 415 13.88 28.38 -4.86
N ARG A 416 12.82 27.94 -4.16
CA ARG A 416 12.51 26.53 -3.96
C ARG A 416 12.30 25.78 -5.28
N ILE A 417 11.55 26.37 -6.21
CA ILE A 417 11.27 25.78 -7.52
C ILE A 417 12.55 25.76 -8.39
N ARG A 418 13.33 26.84 -8.34
CA ARG A 418 14.61 26.95 -9.07
C ARG A 418 15.65 25.94 -8.56
N ALA A 419 15.80 25.81 -7.25
CA ALA A 419 16.69 24.84 -6.63
C ALA A 419 16.27 23.40 -6.99
N ALA A 420 14.97 23.06 -6.86
CA ALA A 420 14.46 21.74 -7.22
C ALA A 420 14.70 21.40 -8.71
N SER A 421 14.53 22.36 -9.61
CA SER A 421 14.81 22.20 -11.03
C SER A 421 16.29 21.91 -11.30
N GLN A 422 17.20 22.64 -10.66
CA GLN A 422 18.65 22.43 -10.82
C GLN A 422 19.07 21.08 -10.22
N ILE A 423 18.50 20.66 -9.09
CA ILE A 423 18.75 19.33 -8.51
C ILE A 423 18.34 18.20 -9.47
N GLU A 424 17.17 18.30 -10.09
CA GLU A 424 16.74 17.28 -11.06
C GLU A 424 17.59 17.34 -12.35
N SER A 425 18.05 18.52 -12.78
CA SER A 425 19.02 18.66 -13.88
C SER A 425 20.32 17.90 -13.59
N VAL A 426 20.89 18.07 -12.38
CA VAL A 426 22.09 17.35 -11.94
C VAL A 426 21.85 15.84 -11.92
N LYS A 427 20.72 15.37 -11.41
CA LYS A 427 20.37 13.94 -11.43
C LYS A 427 20.31 13.38 -12.84
N LEU A 428 19.75 14.13 -13.80
CA LEU A 428 19.72 13.72 -15.21
C LEU A 428 21.13 13.65 -15.81
N LEU A 429 22.02 14.59 -15.50
CA LEU A 429 23.44 14.51 -15.92
C LEU A 429 24.14 13.27 -15.38
N MET A 430 23.80 12.84 -14.17
CA MET A 430 24.37 11.65 -13.56
C MET A 430 23.94 10.34 -14.25
N GLU A 431 22.81 10.33 -14.97
CA GLU A 431 22.34 9.19 -15.77
C GLU A 431 23.25 8.94 -16.99
N LEU A 432 23.83 10.00 -17.57
CA LEU A 432 24.75 9.88 -18.71
C LEU A 432 26.07 9.19 -18.35
N ASN A 433 26.45 9.25 -17.08
CA ASN A 433 27.61 8.57 -16.51
C ASN A 433 28.95 8.78 -17.26
N ASN A 434 29.12 9.93 -17.93
CA ASN A 434 30.36 10.36 -18.58
C ASN A 434 31.02 11.52 -17.83
N SER A 435 32.34 11.66 -17.97
CA SER A 435 33.14 12.63 -17.21
C SER A 435 32.69 14.07 -17.40
N ASP A 436 32.41 14.50 -18.64
CA ASP A 436 32.03 15.88 -18.94
C ASP A 436 30.71 16.27 -18.28
N SER A 437 29.72 15.38 -18.34
CA SER A 437 28.40 15.59 -17.73
C SER A 437 28.48 15.61 -16.20
N LEU A 438 29.33 14.78 -15.62
CA LEU A 438 29.57 14.75 -14.17
C LEU A 438 30.29 16.02 -13.68
N ILE A 439 31.28 16.53 -14.43
CA ILE A 439 31.95 17.81 -14.12
C ILE A 439 30.97 18.98 -14.23
N LEU A 440 30.11 18.98 -15.25
CA LEU A 440 29.04 19.97 -15.39
C LEU A 440 28.09 19.91 -14.18
N GLY A 441 27.71 18.71 -13.73
CA GLY A 441 26.88 18.51 -12.55
C GLY A 441 27.51 19.09 -11.27
N LEU A 442 28.83 18.94 -11.08
CA LEU A 442 29.53 19.57 -9.94
C LEU A 442 29.45 21.10 -9.99
N LYS A 443 29.60 21.69 -11.18
CA LYS A 443 29.49 23.15 -11.35
C LYS A 443 28.08 23.65 -11.01
N GLU A 444 27.05 22.93 -11.45
CA GLU A 444 25.66 23.25 -11.09
C GLU A 444 25.41 23.15 -9.59
N ILE A 445 25.98 22.15 -8.90
CA ILE A 445 25.85 22.03 -7.45
C ILE A 445 26.45 23.23 -6.72
N GLU A 446 27.64 23.70 -7.11
CA GLU A 446 28.23 24.90 -6.51
C GLU A 446 27.35 26.14 -6.73
N GLU A 447 26.70 26.23 -7.90
CA GLU A 447 25.74 27.29 -8.18
C GLU A 447 24.51 27.20 -7.27
N ILE A 448 23.95 26.00 -7.06
CA ILE A 448 22.82 25.78 -6.14
C ILE A 448 23.16 26.28 -4.73
N ILE A 449 24.31 25.85 -4.20
CA ILE A 449 24.75 26.19 -2.83
C ILE A 449 24.89 27.70 -2.67
N ARG A 450 25.48 28.37 -3.66
CA ARG A 450 25.70 29.82 -3.63
C ARG A 450 24.42 30.64 -3.83
N SER A 451 23.54 30.17 -4.72
CA SER A 451 22.39 30.96 -5.18
C SER A 451 21.15 30.80 -4.29
N PHE A 452 21.05 29.70 -3.55
CA PHE A 452 19.88 29.37 -2.73
C PHE A 452 20.23 29.06 -1.26
N PRO A 453 20.98 29.92 -0.54
CA PRO A 453 21.50 29.61 0.80
C PRO A 453 20.42 29.34 1.86
N LYS A 454 19.16 29.77 1.62
CA LYS A 454 18.02 29.52 2.51
C LYS A 454 17.38 28.14 2.33
N GLN A 455 17.61 27.47 1.20
CA GLN A 455 17.00 26.17 0.88
C GLN A 455 17.83 25.02 1.45
N ARG A 456 17.84 24.88 2.78
CA ARG A 456 18.72 23.92 3.48
C ARG A 456 18.50 22.46 3.07
N GLU A 457 17.26 22.03 2.83
CA GLU A 457 16.95 20.65 2.37
C GLU A 457 17.50 20.37 0.97
N ASP A 458 17.38 21.35 0.07
CA ASP A 458 17.89 21.27 -1.30
C ASP A 458 19.42 21.26 -1.31
N ILE A 459 20.06 22.08 -0.46
CA ILE A 459 21.52 22.09 -0.31
C ILE A 459 22.03 20.76 0.24
N ALA A 460 21.40 20.20 1.28
CA ALA A 460 21.77 18.91 1.82
C ALA A 460 21.68 17.81 0.75
N SER A 461 20.63 17.84 -0.08
CA SER A 461 20.46 16.95 -1.22
C SER A 461 21.55 17.14 -2.28
N ALA A 462 21.89 18.39 -2.62
CA ALA A 462 22.92 18.72 -3.59
C ALA A 462 24.32 18.29 -3.12
N LEU A 463 24.63 18.40 -1.83
CA LEU A 463 25.89 17.93 -1.25
C LEU A 463 26.02 16.40 -1.29
N ILE A 464 24.92 15.67 -1.08
CA ILE A 464 24.89 14.21 -1.28
C ILE A 464 25.20 13.87 -2.74
N LEU A 465 24.54 14.54 -3.70
CA LEU A 465 24.82 14.35 -5.13
C LEU A 465 26.26 14.69 -5.49
N LYS A 466 26.84 15.72 -4.87
CA LYS A 466 28.25 16.11 -5.06
C LYS A 466 29.19 14.96 -4.70
N ALA A 467 28.96 14.34 -3.55
CA ALA A 467 29.75 13.20 -3.09
C ALA A 467 29.54 11.96 -3.98
N ASP A 468 28.31 11.68 -4.41
CA ASP A 468 27.99 10.62 -5.39
C ASP A 468 28.74 10.85 -6.72
N ILE A 469 28.80 12.10 -7.21
CA ILE A 469 29.56 12.45 -8.42
C ILE A 469 31.06 12.25 -8.22
N TYR A 470 31.64 12.72 -7.10
CA TYR A 470 33.05 12.46 -6.80
C TYR A 470 33.38 10.96 -6.80
N SER A 471 32.48 10.13 -6.28
CA SER A 471 32.66 8.69 -6.32
C SER A 471 32.62 8.12 -7.75
N LYS A 472 31.83 8.70 -8.66
CA LYS A 472 31.71 8.24 -10.04
C LYS A 472 32.91 8.64 -10.89
N ILE A 473 33.47 9.83 -10.69
CA ILE A 473 34.65 10.32 -11.44
C ILE A 473 36.00 9.84 -10.86
N GLY A 474 35.99 9.06 -9.77
CA GLY A 474 37.20 8.50 -9.17
C GLY A 474 37.96 9.45 -8.25
N MET A 475 37.39 10.59 -7.83
CA MET A 475 37.96 11.49 -6.82
C MET A 475 37.69 10.96 -5.40
N ILE A 476 38.22 9.78 -5.10
CA ILE A 476 37.97 9.00 -3.88
C ILE A 476 38.27 9.83 -2.63
N GLU A 477 39.34 10.63 -2.66
CA GLU A 477 39.80 11.49 -1.56
C GLU A 477 38.79 12.58 -1.18
N LYS A 478 37.87 12.94 -2.09
CA LYS A 478 36.83 13.95 -1.86
C LYS A 478 35.48 13.36 -1.44
N VAL A 479 35.26 12.07 -1.61
CA VAL A 479 33.97 11.42 -1.33
C VAL A 479 33.63 11.48 0.15
N TYR A 480 34.53 10.97 0.99
CA TYR A 480 34.31 10.90 2.44
C TYR A 480 34.13 12.29 3.07
N PRO A 481 35.01 13.30 2.81
CA PRO A 481 34.81 14.65 3.34
C PRO A 481 33.49 15.29 2.89
N SER A 482 33.02 15.01 1.67
CA SER A 482 31.79 15.60 1.13
C SER A 482 30.54 15.07 1.83
N TYR A 483 30.46 13.76 2.08
CA TYR A 483 29.38 13.20 2.89
C TYR A 483 29.45 13.67 4.35
N LEU A 484 30.66 13.78 4.90
CA LEU A 484 30.85 14.26 6.27
C LEU A 484 30.37 15.72 6.44
N ALA A 485 30.51 16.55 5.40
CA ALA A 485 29.98 17.91 5.41
C ALA A 485 28.44 17.94 5.56
N VAL A 486 27.73 16.95 5.02
CA VAL A 486 26.27 16.81 5.21
C VAL A 486 25.97 16.51 6.67
N ILE A 487 26.65 15.51 7.25
CA ILE A 487 26.48 15.14 8.67
C ILE A 487 26.80 16.32 9.59
N LYS A 488 27.83 17.12 9.26
CA LYS A 488 28.24 18.27 10.08
C LYS A 488 27.28 19.45 9.97
N GLY A 489 26.86 19.82 8.76
CA GLY A 489 26.10 21.04 8.49
C GLY A 489 24.58 20.89 8.53
N TYR A 490 24.07 19.65 8.45
CA TYR A 490 22.66 19.35 8.26
C TYR A 490 22.21 18.15 9.13
N PHE A 491 22.80 18.00 10.32
CA PHE A 491 22.45 16.94 11.28
C PHE A 491 20.97 16.99 11.72
N ASP A 492 20.37 18.18 11.72
CA ASP A 492 18.95 18.40 11.99
C ASP A 492 18.05 17.88 10.87
N ILE A 493 18.55 17.79 9.64
CA ILE A 493 17.87 17.16 8.51
C ILE A 493 18.17 15.65 8.56
N LYS A 494 17.45 14.97 9.45
CA LYS A 494 17.68 13.55 9.76
C LYS A 494 17.77 12.65 8.51
N GLN A 495 16.87 12.82 7.54
CA GLN A 495 16.87 12.04 6.31
C GLN A 495 18.17 12.21 5.51
N ALA A 496 18.70 13.42 5.40
CA ALA A 496 19.94 13.68 4.66
C ALA A 496 21.15 13.09 5.41
N SER A 497 21.16 13.22 6.74
CA SER A 497 22.22 12.65 7.59
C SER A 497 22.25 11.13 7.54
N ASP A 498 21.09 10.47 7.59
CA ASP A 498 20.96 9.02 7.46
C ASP A 498 21.46 8.52 6.10
N ILE A 499 21.14 9.25 5.02
CA ILE A 499 21.64 8.93 3.67
C ILE A 499 23.17 9.09 3.62
N ALA A 500 23.72 10.17 4.16
CA ALA A 500 25.16 10.43 4.16
C ALA A 500 25.94 9.36 4.95
N VAL A 501 25.48 9.00 6.15
CA VAL A 501 26.07 7.90 6.95
C VAL A 501 26.05 6.59 6.16
N ASP A 502 24.90 6.25 5.56
CA ASP A 502 24.77 5.03 4.78
C ASP A 502 25.71 5.01 3.57
N ARG A 503 25.83 6.13 2.86
CA ARG A 503 26.73 6.27 1.72
C ARG A 503 28.19 6.15 2.12
N ILE A 504 28.61 6.76 3.23
CA ILE A 504 29.97 6.61 3.77
C ILE A 504 30.30 5.16 4.05
N LEU A 505 29.43 4.48 4.82
CA LEU A 505 29.66 3.08 5.21
C LEU A 505 29.71 2.17 3.98
N ASN A 506 28.75 2.29 3.06
CA ASN A 506 28.74 1.47 1.84
C ASN A 506 29.94 1.78 0.92
N PHE A 507 30.36 3.05 0.84
CA PHE A 507 31.53 3.44 0.05
C PHE A 507 32.82 2.87 0.62
N SER A 508 32.97 2.83 1.95
CA SER A 508 34.19 2.33 2.60
C SER A 508 34.50 0.87 2.28
N VAL A 509 33.48 0.06 2.03
CA VAL A 509 33.61 -1.37 1.69
C VAL A 509 33.38 -1.65 0.20
N LYS A 510 33.29 -0.61 -0.64
CA LYS A 510 33.04 -0.75 -2.07
C LYS A 510 34.21 -1.49 -2.72
N GLY A 511 33.89 -2.53 -3.50
CA GLY A 511 34.88 -3.37 -4.18
C GLY A 511 35.33 -4.59 -3.39
N LEU A 512 34.88 -4.76 -2.15
CA LEU A 512 35.10 -5.99 -1.37
C LEU A 512 33.99 -7.02 -1.63
N ASP A 513 34.38 -8.27 -1.82
CA ASP A 513 33.46 -9.41 -1.94
C ASP A 513 32.73 -9.66 -0.60
N ASP A 514 31.57 -10.31 -0.65
CA ASP A 514 30.79 -10.70 0.52
C ASP A 514 31.57 -11.64 1.46
N LYS A 515 32.49 -12.42 0.90
CA LYS A 515 33.39 -13.29 1.67
C LYS A 515 34.47 -12.53 2.43
N GLU A 516 34.81 -11.29 2.05
CA GLU A 516 35.85 -10.47 2.68
C GLU A 516 35.37 -9.78 3.97
N THR A 517 34.56 -10.46 4.77
CA THR A 517 33.92 -9.89 5.96
C THR A 517 34.94 -9.36 6.97
N LYS A 518 36.08 -10.04 7.16
CA LYS A 518 37.14 -9.58 8.07
C LYS A 518 37.66 -8.18 7.67
N ARG A 519 37.89 -7.96 6.38
CA ARG A 519 38.37 -6.67 5.87
C ARG A 519 37.31 -5.57 6.02
N LYS A 520 36.03 -5.92 5.78
CA LYS A 520 34.89 -5.00 6.03
C LYS A 520 34.82 -4.57 7.50
N ILE A 521 35.02 -5.50 8.43
CA ILE A 521 35.03 -5.22 9.88
C ILE A 521 36.20 -4.30 10.26
N GLU A 522 37.40 -4.53 9.72
CA GLU A 522 38.57 -3.65 9.95
C GLU A 522 38.27 -2.20 9.55
N LEU A 523 37.72 -2.00 8.34
CA LEU A 523 37.37 -0.67 7.83
C LEU A 523 36.29 0.03 8.66
N PHE A 524 35.25 -0.70 9.08
CA PHE A 524 34.24 -0.14 9.97
C PHE A 524 34.79 0.19 11.36
N ASN A 525 35.74 -0.59 11.88
CA ASN A 525 36.42 -0.26 13.14
C ASN A 525 37.28 1.00 13.03
N GLU A 526 37.97 1.20 11.90
CA GLU A 526 38.71 2.45 11.64
C GLU A 526 37.76 3.66 11.64
N ILE A 527 36.62 3.55 10.95
CA ILE A 527 35.58 4.60 10.95
C ILE A 527 35.05 4.84 12.37
N TYR A 528 34.78 3.78 13.12
CA TYR A 528 34.34 3.91 14.51
C TYR A 528 35.38 4.66 15.36
N GLU A 529 36.63 4.23 15.34
CA GLU A 529 37.70 4.79 16.18
C GLU A 529 37.96 6.27 15.87
N GLN A 530 37.94 6.66 14.59
CA GLN A 530 38.12 8.04 14.16
C GLN A 530 36.95 8.95 14.55
N ASN A 531 35.72 8.42 14.58
CA ASN A 531 34.51 9.24 14.67
C ASN A 531 33.78 9.16 16.02
N LYS A 532 34.10 8.20 16.91
CA LYS A 532 33.37 7.96 18.17
C LYS A 532 33.20 9.19 19.07
N LYS A 533 34.10 10.18 18.99
CA LYS A 533 33.99 11.44 19.74
C LYS A 533 33.43 12.60 18.92
N ILE A 534 33.69 12.62 17.61
CA ILE A 534 33.43 13.79 16.75
C ILE A 534 32.08 13.66 16.04
N TYR A 535 31.80 12.50 15.45
CA TYR A 535 30.58 12.21 14.72
C TYR A 535 29.95 10.90 15.22
N PRO A 536 29.32 10.91 16.41
CA PRO A 536 28.77 9.70 17.04
C PRO A 536 27.79 8.92 16.16
N ILE A 537 26.95 9.59 15.37
CA ILE A 537 25.98 8.95 14.45
C ILE A 537 26.70 8.01 13.45
N LEU A 538 27.82 8.44 12.90
CA LEU A 538 28.62 7.63 11.96
C LEU A 538 29.30 6.46 12.68
N ALA A 539 29.81 6.69 13.89
CA ALA A 539 30.45 5.67 14.71
C ALA A 539 29.47 4.58 15.17
N ILE A 540 28.25 4.97 15.57
CA ILE A 540 27.15 4.06 15.89
C ILE A 540 26.78 3.21 14.67
N GLY A 541 26.63 3.86 13.50
CA GLY A 541 26.35 3.17 12.25
C GLY A 541 27.42 2.12 11.93
N ALA A 542 28.71 2.46 12.07
CA ALA A 542 29.82 1.55 11.82
C ALA A 542 29.80 0.32 12.74
N LEU A 543 29.69 0.51 14.06
CA LEU A 543 29.60 -0.61 15.01
C LEU A 543 28.37 -1.49 14.77
N THR A 544 27.23 -0.88 14.43
CA THR A 544 26.02 -1.63 14.12
C THR A 544 26.24 -2.54 12.90
N ARG A 545 26.91 -2.04 11.85
CA ARG A 545 27.26 -2.86 10.68
C ARG A 545 28.22 -4.00 11.00
N ILE A 546 29.16 -3.79 11.92
CA ILE A 546 30.03 -4.87 12.40
C ILE A 546 29.19 -5.96 13.08
N GLY A 547 28.26 -5.57 13.95
CA GLY A 547 27.33 -6.51 14.58
C GLY A 547 26.50 -7.27 13.55
N ASP A 548 25.97 -6.59 12.53
CA ASP A 548 25.19 -7.23 11.46
C ASP A 548 26.01 -8.24 10.66
N LEU A 549 27.27 -7.92 10.34
CA LEU A 549 28.16 -8.85 9.64
C LEU A 549 28.38 -10.13 10.44
N PHE A 550 28.64 -10.03 11.75
CA PHE A 550 28.74 -11.21 12.62
C PHE A 550 27.42 -11.97 12.72
N TYR A 551 26.28 -11.26 12.76
CA TYR A 551 24.97 -11.88 12.80
C TYR A 551 24.70 -12.75 11.57
N TYR A 552 24.98 -12.25 10.36
CA TYR A 552 24.82 -13.02 9.12
C TYR A 552 25.79 -14.20 8.98
N GLN A 553 26.93 -14.17 9.69
CA GLN A 553 27.86 -15.29 9.79
C GLN A 553 27.48 -16.32 10.86
N ASN A 554 26.34 -16.14 11.55
CA ASN A 554 25.93 -16.91 12.71
C ASN A 554 26.91 -16.82 13.90
N GLU A 555 27.78 -15.81 13.94
CA GLU A 555 28.68 -15.54 15.06
C GLU A 555 27.98 -14.67 16.12
N TRP A 556 26.87 -15.18 16.66
CA TRP A 556 25.93 -14.41 17.48
C TRP A 556 26.57 -13.80 18.73
N GLN A 557 27.56 -14.46 19.33
CA GLN A 557 28.26 -13.89 20.49
C GLN A 557 28.98 -12.57 20.13
N LYS A 558 29.73 -12.54 19.02
CA LYS A 558 30.44 -11.33 18.58
C LYS A 558 29.47 -10.24 18.09
N ALA A 559 28.35 -10.64 17.50
CA ALA A 559 27.28 -9.72 17.14
C ALA A 559 26.71 -9.02 18.39
N LYS A 560 26.35 -9.80 19.43
CA LYS A 560 25.88 -9.26 20.71
C LYS A 560 26.90 -8.32 21.35
N ASP A 561 28.18 -8.66 21.34
CA ASP A 561 29.24 -7.83 21.92
C ASP A 561 29.36 -6.48 21.19
N SER A 562 29.25 -6.49 19.85
CA SER A 562 29.23 -5.27 19.04
C SER A 562 28.01 -4.40 19.32
N TYR A 563 26.82 -4.99 19.42
CA TYR A 563 25.60 -4.25 19.76
C TYR A 563 25.62 -3.69 21.18
N ARG A 564 26.10 -4.46 22.17
CA ARG A 564 26.29 -3.96 23.55
C ARG A 564 27.27 -2.80 23.58
N GLN A 565 28.37 -2.88 22.84
CA GLN A 565 29.33 -1.79 22.75
C GLN A 565 28.68 -0.48 22.25
N VAL A 566 27.69 -0.54 21.35
CA VAL A 566 26.89 0.64 20.97
C VAL A 566 26.11 1.17 22.16
N LEU A 567 25.37 0.30 22.86
CA LEU A 567 24.51 0.71 23.98
C LEU A 567 25.29 1.24 25.18
N ASP A 568 26.45 0.68 25.47
CA ASP A 568 27.27 1.04 26.63
C ASP A 568 28.04 2.35 26.41
N ARG A 569 28.47 2.61 25.16
CA ARG A 569 29.36 3.75 24.84
C ARG A 569 28.63 4.99 24.38
N PHE A 570 27.42 4.88 23.86
CA PHE A 570 26.66 6.00 23.35
C PHE A 570 25.41 6.26 24.18
N LYS A 571 25.14 7.54 24.43
CA LYS A 571 24.00 7.98 25.25
C LYS A 571 22.68 7.79 24.53
N GLU A 572 21.59 7.64 25.30
CA GLU A 572 20.22 7.44 24.79
C GLU A 572 19.67 8.58 23.91
N GLN A 573 20.31 9.75 23.95
CA GLN A 573 19.96 10.87 23.08
C GLN A 573 20.17 10.57 21.58
N TYR A 574 21.02 9.58 21.23
CA TYR A 574 21.24 9.17 19.85
C TYR A 574 20.21 8.14 19.42
N ILE A 575 19.31 8.55 18.54
CA ILE A 575 18.26 7.69 18.01
C ILE A 575 18.80 6.51 17.19
N GLU A 576 20.05 6.59 16.75
CA GLU A 576 20.76 5.59 15.96
C GLU A 576 21.20 4.37 16.78
N ILE A 577 21.12 4.40 18.11
CA ILE A 577 21.40 3.22 18.94
C ILE A 577 20.28 2.18 18.89
N VAL A 578 19.08 2.61 18.52
CA VAL A 578 17.85 1.80 18.57
C VAL A 578 17.96 0.54 17.70
N PRO A 579 18.44 0.59 16.44
CA PRO A 579 18.71 -0.61 15.67
C PRO A 579 19.60 -1.63 16.39
N ALA A 580 20.68 -1.20 17.05
CA ALA A 580 21.55 -2.11 17.79
C ALA A 580 20.82 -2.77 18.99
N ARG A 581 20.00 -2.00 19.71
CA ARG A 581 19.17 -2.52 20.82
C ARG A 581 18.18 -3.57 20.34
N LEU A 582 17.45 -3.27 19.27
CA LEU A 582 16.46 -4.17 18.70
C LEU A 582 17.09 -5.42 18.07
N SER A 583 18.25 -5.29 17.41
CA SER A 583 19.00 -6.45 16.89
C SER A 583 19.52 -7.34 18.01
N LEU A 584 20.01 -6.76 19.12
CA LEU A 584 20.40 -7.52 20.30
C LEU A 584 19.21 -8.28 20.92
N ALA A 585 18.05 -7.63 21.02
CA ALA A 585 16.82 -8.26 21.49
C ALA A 585 16.41 -9.44 20.59
N GLU A 586 16.54 -9.31 19.27
CA GLU A 586 16.22 -10.38 18.33
C GLU A 586 17.15 -11.60 18.48
N ILE A 587 18.46 -11.39 18.67
CA ILE A 587 19.38 -12.51 18.92
C ILE A 587 19.02 -13.21 20.22
N LEU A 588 18.79 -12.45 21.30
CA LEU A 588 18.42 -13.02 22.60
C LEU A 588 17.11 -13.80 22.53
N TYR A 589 16.14 -13.30 21.76
CA TYR A 589 14.90 -14.00 21.50
C TYR A 589 15.12 -15.33 20.76
N LYS A 590 15.98 -15.35 19.73
CA LYS A 590 16.34 -16.58 19.00
C LYS A 590 17.11 -17.60 19.84
N GLU A 591 17.84 -17.12 20.84
CA GLU A 591 18.49 -17.95 21.86
C GLU A 591 17.53 -18.34 23.01
N GLU A 592 16.22 -18.11 22.86
CA GLU A 592 15.18 -18.41 23.85
C GLU A 592 15.37 -17.69 25.20
N ARG A 593 16.21 -16.64 25.23
CA ARG A 593 16.40 -15.76 26.38
C ARG A 593 15.31 -14.69 26.40
N PHE A 594 14.05 -15.13 26.44
CA PHE A 594 12.89 -14.27 26.23
C PHE A 594 12.84 -13.08 27.18
N ARG A 595 13.10 -13.28 28.47
CA ARG A 595 13.09 -12.17 29.46
C ARG A 595 14.09 -11.09 29.10
N ASN A 596 15.34 -11.45 28.82
CA ASN A 596 16.38 -10.49 28.45
C ASN A 596 16.06 -9.77 27.13
N ALA A 597 15.40 -10.45 26.19
CA ALA A 597 14.94 -9.83 24.96
C ALA A 597 13.82 -8.81 25.22
N LEU A 598 12.83 -9.18 26.04
CA LEU A 598 11.71 -8.33 26.42
C LEU A 598 12.17 -7.10 27.22
N ASP A 599 13.12 -7.25 28.15
CA ASP A 599 13.71 -6.14 28.92
C ASP A 599 14.30 -5.04 28.02
N LEU A 600 14.90 -5.42 26.88
CA LEU A 600 15.44 -4.45 25.91
C LEU A 600 14.34 -3.67 25.18
N TYR A 601 13.22 -4.33 24.87
CA TYR A 601 12.06 -3.63 24.32
C TYR A 601 11.41 -2.74 25.38
N GLU A 602 11.26 -3.21 26.62
CA GLU A 602 10.71 -2.43 27.74
C GLU A 602 11.54 -1.16 28.00
N THR A 603 12.88 -1.29 28.02
CA THR A 603 13.78 -0.14 28.17
C THR A 603 13.54 0.93 27.11
N GLU A 604 13.34 0.54 25.85
CA GLU A 604 13.03 1.47 24.76
C GLU A 604 11.63 2.09 24.91
N ILE A 605 10.66 1.30 25.35
CA ILE A 605 9.28 1.77 25.60
C ILE A 605 9.26 2.77 26.76
N GLU A 606 9.94 2.49 27.86
CA GLU A 606 9.97 3.33 29.05
C GLU A 606 10.68 4.66 28.81
N SER A 607 11.87 4.63 28.19
CA SER A 607 12.65 5.83 27.86
C SER A 607 11.90 6.79 26.93
N ARG A 608 10.96 6.29 26.13
CA ARG A 608 10.17 7.08 25.17
C ARG A 608 8.70 7.26 25.53
N LYS A 609 8.27 6.77 26.70
CA LYS A 609 6.86 6.76 27.12
C LYS A 609 6.22 8.16 27.15
N ALA A 610 7.00 9.19 27.47
CA ALA A 610 6.55 10.58 27.49
C ALA A 610 6.30 11.16 26.09
N PHE A 611 7.10 10.74 25.09
CA PHE A 611 7.04 11.28 23.73
C PHE A 611 6.12 10.48 22.82
N LYS A 612 5.98 9.16 23.07
CA LYS A 612 5.24 8.22 22.22
C LYS A 612 5.55 8.41 20.73
N ASP A 613 6.83 8.53 20.42
CA ASP A 613 7.30 8.70 19.05
C ASP A 613 7.20 7.38 18.24
N ASN A 614 7.59 7.41 16.96
CA ASN A 614 7.49 6.21 16.11
C ASN A 614 8.38 5.05 16.57
N ILE A 615 9.41 5.32 17.36
CA ILE A 615 10.28 4.28 17.90
C ILE A 615 9.64 3.61 19.11
N TYR A 616 8.98 4.39 19.97
CA TYR A 616 8.14 3.85 21.04
C TYR A 616 7.14 2.83 20.48
N TYR A 617 6.40 3.18 19.43
CA TYR A 617 5.43 2.28 18.83
C TYR A 617 6.08 1.07 18.14
N LEU A 618 7.25 1.25 17.52
CA LEU A 618 8.01 0.14 16.95
C LEU A 618 8.44 -0.85 18.04
N ALA A 619 9.01 -0.37 19.14
CA ALA A 619 9.46 -1.19 20.26
C ALA A 619 8.28 -1.91 20.93
N ARG A 620 7.16 -1.22 21.14
CA ARG A 620 5.94 -1.80 21.71
C ARG A 620 5.33 -2.89 20.82
N ALA A 621 5.27 -2.67 19.51
CA ALA A 621 4.79 -3.67 18.57
C ALA A 621 5.73 -4.89 18.48
N GLY A 622 7.03 -4.70 18.71
CA GLY A 622 8.01 -5.77 18.88
C GLY A 622 7.75 -6.55 20.17
N TYR A 623 7.66 -5.85 21.30
CA TYR A 623 7.38 -6.43 22.62
C TYR A 623 6.14 -7.32 22.61
N ILE A 624 4.98 -6.79 22.18
CA ILE A 624 3.70 -7.54 22.18
C ILE A 624 3.84 -8.85 21.40
N ARG A 625 4.39 -8.78 20.18
CA ARG A 625 4.56 -9.96 19.33
C ARG A 625 5.49 -11.00 19.94
N LYS A 626 6.63 -10.57 20.48
CA LYS A 626 7.61 -11.47 21.10
C LYS A 626 7.09 -12.05 22.42
N SER A 627 6.31 -11.30 23.19
CA SER A 627 5.65 -11.78 24.41
C SER A 627 4.61 -12.86 24.10
N ILE A 628 3.78 -12.66 23.07
CA ILE A 628 2.80 -13.68 22.63
C ILE A 628 3.53 -14.95 22.19
N ALA A 629 4.52 -14.83 21.31
CA ALA A 629 5.25 -15.98 20.79
C ALA A 629 6.06 -16.73 21.87
N ALA A 630 6.61 -16.01 22.85
CA ALA A 630 7.24 -16.62 24.03
C ALA A 630 6.22 -17.39 24.90
N GLY A 631 5.02 -16.82 25.10
CA GLY A 631 3.92 -17.49 25.81
C GLY A 631 3.45 -18.77 25.11
N GLU A 632 3.32 -18.75 23.78
CA GLU A 632 2.99 -19.93 22.99
C GLU A 632 4.08 -21.00 23.06
N TYR A 633 5.36 -20.61 23.03
CA TYR A 633 6.48 -21.53 23.18
C TYR A 633 6.44 -22.22 24.56
N GLN A 634 6.23 -21.44 25.63
CA GLN A 634 6.10 -21.99 26.98
C GLN A 634 4.88 -22.88 27.15
N TYR A 635 3.79 -22.61 26.44
CA TYR A 635 2.58 -23.44 26.46
C TYR A 635 2.76 -24.78 25.72
N LYS A 636 3.65 -24.83 24.72
CA LYS A 636 3.94 -26.04 23.92
C LYS A 636 4.96 -26.98 24.59
N LEU A 637 5.77 -26.48 25.54
CA LEU A 637 6.64 -27.27 26.41
C LEU A 637 5.85 -27.87 27.57
#